data_AF-A0A6G0V3W7-F1
#
_entry.id   AF-A0A6G0V3W7-F1
#
_cell.length_a   1.000
_cell.length_b   1.000
_cell.length_c   1.000
_cell.angle_alpha   90.00
_cell.angle_beta   90.00
_cell.angle_gamma   90.00
#
_symmetry.space_group_name_H-M   'P 1'
#
loop_
_entity.id
_entity.type
_entity.pdbx_description
1 polymer ?
#
loop_
_entity_poly.entity_id
_entity_poly.type
_entity_poly.pdbx_seq_one_letter_code
_entity_poly.pdbx_strand_id
1 'polypeptide(L)'
;MDDFDFSMLTQLTRWELIHVLESIVGSKELVVEQSLMRPLDKIANMSLLYEHNCKKVQQFYFDRVITWDPCATNRVFMIRPELSTVRKICEFVKAEPDFPYSIIFVEKRKNICELEFEKQGVFGQVQFYQLNFSFIPLESDLLSLELPQSFSRSSKTDYHTVAKGIWQIQSLYGLIPNQFVIGKSGIECNSVLKTVFEDQGEPSATANQPISHIFLFDRKADLGSVLMTGLTYESMLNDFFAYSCGKITFGEQVNAKLKQKNSGKNVVALNNSDSIFGAVRNRHITQVFPFLSAKAKSLQSSFDRASSLNKVEEVKNFVSNELRELKQNHKLLELHICACEVLLETNKGAADRLNMEHLIIRREADPKEVMKHLELTILRQKNPWQILQLACLWSICDDGLSPKHFRNFRDRFLHACGYEFLPILHGLRVNGLLTEKTSSSALNPVRDIIPGSGKTTFPQIVKNMNLTVDSGAPFDPKTATKPSYVFSDAYLPLIVQILSHTLDGWNQTKLQKSLGPDIPIASTPSPAKLDPRIKKAVLICFIGGVSFAEVAALRQFAQNNNFRLIILTTNILNREETLGAHWMGSGEIECALYEYCKSAAPGSSSQNMESPAKTPNRHDFETEIWRLNNAISKAYKDIEKYWTEERRLESAALKTEEQFLKSNLLSSKTSTKVHEDNAKKVHVLLQNKQKELRDLEDGDLTYKNPDRAKAMLTQLETRYNNQRFSNAREERLIVHEIERAKRNLSKLNKYVPILNECKRLESEWKEARSKFQSQRKILLETRDRWQKTHQNLKKIQEPVTRLRYHLKELKAQKRVLIAKYNEERSIYNQWIRNHKTQGLNSFPQAMLHENQDDFEPFLEKKRVCQRLISYLNHLSASSDVDAQKESQRDLPKDLLDEVTEAAAQVCANNLRPQLSLDSEDSADDFPTSFAQLNLRIQENNHPAVNKKRVNGKKNVRKQTTPITHDIDHYRFFNDVNILPPKTYGDVEETLEKVKKILEFYEEQTTIAGNDDEQDLCLSPIPSVISVAGSDMFDSPLLSPHSVSSTSLFHPESVEGSPETVSRANSNHR
;
A
#
# COMPACT_ATOMS: atom_id res chain seq x y z
N MET A 1 -17.57 29.63 28.31
CA MET A 1 -17.85 29.12 26.96
C MET A 1 -17.30 27.72 26.99
N ASP A 2 -18.19 26.75 27.01
CA ASP A 2 -17.83 25.47 27.59
C ASP A 2 -17.22 24.62 26.49
N ASP A 3 -16.04 24.08 26.76
CA ASP A 3 -15.35 23.26 25.78
C ASP A 3 -16.04 21.91 25.61
N PHE A 4 -15.99 21.38 24.39
CA PHE A 4 -16.31 19.98 24.14
C PHE A 4 -15.29 19.13 24.89
N ASP A 5 -15.63 18.70 26.11
CA ASP A 5 -14.78 17.76 26.82
C ASP A 5 -15.00 16.35 26.24
N PHE A 6 -14.00 15.91 25.48
CA PHE A 6 -13.91 14.54 24.94
C PHE A 6 -13.31 13.55 25.94
N SER A 7 -13.02 13.95 27.19
CA SER A 7 -12.58 13.02 28.24
C SER A 7 -13.57 11.86 28.43
N MET A 8 -14.86 12.08 28.18
CA MET A 8 -15.90 11.05 28.25
C MET A 8 -15.63 9.85 27.32
N LEU A 9 -15.04 10.05 26.13
CA LEU A 9 -14.62 8.95 25.25
C LEU A 9 -13.48 8.12 25.87
N THR A 10 -12.58 8.80 26.58
CA THR A 10 -11.48 8.15 27.34
C THR A 10 -12.01 7.43 28.58
N GLN A 11 -13.02 8.00 29.26
CA GLN A 11 -13.69 7.38 30.41
C GLN A 11 -14.46 6.12 30.00
N LEU A 12 -15.22 6.16 28.90
CA LEU A 12 -15.88 4.97 28.32
C LEU A 12 -14.87 3.86 28.01
N THR A 13 -13.76 4.21 27.32
CA THR A 13 -12.70 3.24 26.99
C THR A 13 -12.01 2.69 28.25
N ARG A 14 -11.85 3.52 29.29
CA ARG A 14 -11.33 3.12 30.61
C ARG A 14 -12.27 2.15 31.32
N TRP A 15 -13.58 2.38 31.31
CA TRP A 15 -14.55 1.45 31.91
C TRP A 15 -14.59 0.11 31.17
N GLU A 16 -14.50 0.11 29.83
CA GLU A 16 -14.41 -1.13 29.04
C GLU A 16 -13.11 -1.91 29.38
N LEU A 17 -11.97 -1.22 29.53
CA LEU A 17 -10.71 -1.82 29.97
C LEU A 17 -10.81 -2.41 31.39
N ILE A 18 -11.37 -1.66 32.35
CA ILE A 18 -11.56 -2.12 33.73
C ILE A 18 -12.40 -3.40 33.77
N HIS A 19 -13.54 -3.40 33.07
CA HIS A 19 -14.43 -4.57 33.01
C HIS A 19 -13.72 -5.82 32.45
N VAL A 20 -12.87 -5.66 31.43
CA VAL A 20 -12.05 -6.76 30.89
C VAL A 20 -11.00 -7.24 31.89
N LEU A 21 -10.31 -6.33 32.59
CA LEU A 21 -9.28 -6.69 33.59
C LEU A 21 -9.86 -7.36 34.84
N GLU A 22 -11.08 -7.00 35.24
CA GLU A 22 -11.82 -7.63 36.35
C GLU A 22 -12.39 -9.00 35.94
N SER A 23 -12.78 -9.16 34.68
CA SER A 23 -13.22 -10.44 34.11
C SER A 23 -12.08 -11.48 33.96
N ILE A 24 -10.82 -11.07 34.18
CA ILE A 24 -9.65 -11.94 34.22
C ILE A 24 -9.22 -12.11 35.68
N VAL A 25 -9.56 -13.27 36.26
CA VAL A 25 -9.38 -13.56 37.68
C VAL A 25 -7.89 -13.65 38.06
N GLY A 26 -7.55 -13.08 39.22
CA GLY A 26 -6.23 -13.20 39.85
C GLY A 26 -5.21 -12.13 39.49
N SER A 27 -3.95 -12.42 39.86
CA SER A 27 -2.78 -11.57 39.64
C SER A 27 -2.33 -11.66 38.19
N LYS A 28 -2.35 -10.53 37.48
CA LYS A 28 -2.06 -10.45 36.06
C LYS A 28 -0.67 -9.91 35.80
N GLU A 29 0.02 -10.51 34.84
CA GLU A 29 1.14 -9.90 34.14
C GLU A 29 0.68 -9.51 32.73
N LEU A 30 0.75 -8.22 32.42
CA LEU A 30 0.19 -7.66 31.20
C LEU A 30 1.29 -7.37 30.17
N VAL A 31 1.29 -8.11 29.07
CA VAL A 31 2.22 -7.96 27.94
C VAL A 31 1.51 -7.19 26.83
N VAL A 32 1.96 -5.97 26.56
CA VAL A 32 1.29 -5.00 25.67
C VAL A 32 2.08 -4.78 24.40
N GLU A 33 1.42 -4.83 23.24
CA GLU A 33 2.03 -4.51 21.96
C GLU A 33 2.65 -3.10 21.91
N GLN A 34 3.81 -2.95 21.27
CA GLN A 34 4.51 -1.66 21.13
C GLN A 34 3.61 -0.53 20.59
N SER A 35 2.72 -0.81 19.63
CA SER A 35 1.81 0.21 19.08
C SER A 35 0.72 0.66 20.06
N LEU A 36 0.39 -0.20 21.04
CA LEU A 36 -0.67 0.01 22.03
C LEU A 36 -0.17 0.66 23.32
N MET A 37 1.15 0.65 23.58
CA MET A 37 1.75 1.24 24.79
C MET A 37 1.39 2.72 24.99
N ARG A 38 1.39 3.53 23.93
CA ARG A 38 1.08 4.98 24.00
C ARG A 38 -0.43 5.27 24.08
N PRO A 39 -1.29 4.60 23.30
CA PRO A 39 -2.74 4.56 23.55
C PRO A 39 -3.12 4.18 24.98
N LEU A 40 -2.51 3.12 25.55
CA LEU A 40 -2.81 2.68 26.92
C LEU A 40 -2.47 3.77 27.96
N ASP A 41 -1.31 4.42 27.82
CA ASP A 41 -0.82 5.54 28.65
C ASP A 41 -1.71 6.81 28.55
N LYS A 42 -2.66 6.89 27.61
CA LYS A 42 -3.75 7.88 27.60
C LYS A 42 -5.01 7.42 28.35
N ILE A 43 -5.26 6.12 28.41
CA ILE A 43 -6.47 5.51 28.96
C ILE A 43 -6.29 5.14 30.45
N ALA A 44 -5.16 4.54 30.82
CA ALA A 44 -4.88 4.02 32.16
C ALA A 44 -3.43 4.27 32.59
N ASN A 45 -3.27 4.84 33.78
CA ASN A 45 -1.96 4.98 34.44
C ASN A 45 -1.61 3.66 35.17
N MET A 46 -0.32 3.45 35.48
CA MET A 46 0.14 2.28 36.23
C MET A 46 -0.59 2.05 37.56
N SER A 47 -0.99 3.10 38.28
CA SER A 47 -1.77 2.97 39.51
C SER A 47 -3.10 2.25 39.30
N LEU A 48 -3.85 2.62 38.25
CA LEU A 48 -5.13 2.01 37.91
C LEU A 48 -4.94 0.54 37.47
N LEU A 49 -3.88 0.26 36.71
CA LEU A 49 -3.55 -1.12 36.32
C LEU A 49 -3.21 -1.98 37.56
N TYR A 50 -2.49 -1.42 38.53
CA TYR A 50 -2.15 -2.08 39.78
C TYR A 50 -3.39 -2.33 40.66
N GLU A 51 -4.31 -1.36 40.76
CA GLU A 51 -5.61 -1.49 41.45
C GLU A 51 -6.43 -2.69 40.93
N HIS A 52 -6.45 -2.91 39.62
CA HIS A 52 -7.10 -4.08 39.00
C HIS A 52 -6.17 -5.32 38.88
N ASN A 53 -5.18 -5.45 39.77
CA ASN A 53 -4.27 -6.60 39.94
C ASN A 53 -3.26 -6.85 38.79
N CYS A 54 -2.96 -5.88 37.93
CA CYS A 54 -1.85 -5.98 36.97
C CYS A 54 -0.54 -5.53 37.63
N LYS A 55 0.14 -6.45 38.34
CA LYS A 55 1.35 -6.15 39.13
C LYS A 55 2.52 -5.65 38.27
N LYS A 56 2.63 -6.17 37.05
CA LYS A 56 3.74 -5.91 36.12
C LYS A 56 3.20 -5.76 34.71
N VAL A 57 3.73 -4.76 34.00
CA VAL A 57 3.41 -4.46 32.60
C VAL A 57 4.70 -4.56 31.80
N GLN A 58 4.70 -5.35 30.73
CA GLN A 58 5.83 -5.51 29.81
C GLN A 58 5.45 -5.09 28.40
N GLN A 59 6.42 -4.60 27.63
CA GLN A 59 6.24 -4.32 26.21
C GLN A 59 6.58 -5.58 25.39
N PHE A 60 5.65 -5.98 24.52
CA PHE A 60 5.86 -7.07 23.57
C PHE A 60 6.86 -6.65 22.47
N TYR A 61 7.82 -7.52 22.21
CA TYR A 61 8.76 -7.45 21.10
C TYR A 61 8.85 -8.85 20.48
N PHE A 62 8.89 -8.94 19.14
CA PHE A 62 8.97 -10.23 18.45
C PHE A 62 10.26 -11.01 18.77
N ASP A 63 11.36 -10.29 18.97
CA ASP A 63 12.73 -10.83 19.00
C ASP A 63 13.30 -10.96 20.41
N ARG A 64 12.48 -10.71 21.44
CA ARG A 64 12.91 -10.77 22.85
C ARG A 64 12.15 -11.86 23.60
N VAL A 65 12.89 -12.60 24.43
CA VAL A 65 12.31 -13.52 25.41
C VAL A 65 11.59 -12.71 26.49
N ILE A 66 10.31 -13.00 26.69
CA ILE A 66 9.51 -12.42 27.79
C ILE A 66 9.98 -13.06 29.10
N THR A 67 10.23 -12.25 30.12
CA THR A 67 10.64 -12.75 31.44
C THR A 67 9.45 -12.71 32.39
N TRP A 68 8.80 -13.85 32.59
CA TRP A 68 7.60 -13.95 33.44
C TRP A 68 7.89 -13.70 34.92
N ASP A 69 6.95 -13.12 35.63
CA ASP A 69 6.96 -12.97 37.10
C ASP A 69 6.45 -14.26 37.77
N PRO A 70 7.25 -14.93 38.63
CA PRO A 70 6.80 -16.08 39.41
C PRO A 70 5.57 -15.83 40.30
N CYS A 71 5.26 -14.55 40.60
CA CYS A 71 4.11 -14.13 41.39
C CYS A 71 2.86 -13.77 40.57
N ALA A 72 2.90 -13.97 39.24
CA ALA A 72 1.76 -13.76 38.34
C ALA A 72 0.98 -15.08 38.11
N THR A 73 -0.33 -15.05 38.34
CA THR A 73 -1.20 -16.23 38.19
C THR A 73 -1.87 -16.31 36.83
N ASN A 74 -1.83 -15.26 36.01
CA ASN A 74 -2.40 -15.21 34.66
C ASN A 74 -1.55 -14.33 33.74
N ARG A 75 -1.28 -14.83 32.52
CA ARG A 75 -0.43 -14.20 31.51
C ARG A 75 -1.31 -13.54 30.44
N VAL A 76 -1.40 -12.21 30.47
CA VAL A 76 -2.36 -11.44 29.67
C VAL A 76 -1.66 -10.72 28.52
N PHE A 77 -1.93 -11.10 27.28
CA PHE A 77 -1.47 -10.37 26.10
C PHE A 77 -2.52 -9.35 25.64
N MET A 78 -2.17 -8.06 25.54
CA MET A 78 -3.00 -7.04 24.89
C MET A 78 -2.37 -6.67 23.54
N ILE A 79 -3.03 -7.09 22.46
CA ILE A 79 -2.49 -7.05 21.10
C ILE A 79 -3.54 -6.64 20.06
N ARG A 80 -3.06 -6.14 18.92
CA ARG A 80 -3.86 -5.99 17.72
C ARG A 80 -4.07 -7.36 17.05
N PRO A 81 -5.19 -7.55 16.34
CA PRO A 81 -5.56 -8.82 15.72
C PRO A 81 -4.75 -9.09 14.43
N GLU A 82 -3.47 -9.46 14.59
CA GLU A 82 -2.49 -9.70 13.53
C GLU A 82 -1.92 -11.13 13.60
N LEU A 83 -1.75 -11.78 12.44
CA LEU A 83 -1.38 -13.20 12.37
C LEU A 83 0.08 -13.48 12.75
N SER A 84 0.98 -12.54 12.49
CA SER A 84 2.38 -12.56 12.95
C SER A 84 2.44 -12.64 14.47
N THR A 85 1.79 -11.69 15.15
CA THR A 85 1.69 -11.61 16.62
C THR A 85 1.02 -12.85 17.21
N VAL A 86 -0.09 -13.31 16.62
CA VAL A 86 -0.82 -14.52 17.05
C VAL A 86 0.03 -15.78 16.94
N ARG A 87 0.75 -15.99 15.83
CA ARG A 87 1.69 -17.12 15.67
C ARG A 87 2.76 -17.09 16.76
N LYS A 88 3.31 -15.91 17.09
CA LYS A 88 4.32 -15.77 18.15
C LYS A 88 3.76 -16.05 19.55
N ILE A 89 2.52 -15.66 19.85
CA ILE A 89 1.86 -16.02 21.12
C ILE A 89 1.64 -17.54 21.20
N CYS A 90 1.29 -18.22 20.10
CA CYS A 90 1.17 -19.68 20.08
C CYS A 90 2.48 -20.39 20.47
N GLU A 91 3.65 -19.82 20.15
CA GLU A 91 4.95 -20.35 20.61
C GLU A 91 5.11 -20.23 22.14
N PHE A 92 4.75 -19.08 22.71
CA PHE A 92 4.81 -18.86 24.17
C PHE A 92 3.84 -19.77 24.95
N VAL A 93 2.63 -20.01 24.42
CA VAL A 93 1.66 -20.93 25.06
C VAL A 93 2.16 -22.38 25.00
N LYS A 94 2.79 -22.80 23.89
CA LYS A 94 3.37 -24.14 23.75
C LYS A 94 4.60 -24.40 24.62
N ALA A 95 5.34 -23.35 24.99
CA ALA A 95 6.53 -23.47 25.83
C ALA A 95 6.19 -23.75 27.30
N GLU A 96 5.08 -23.20 27.81
CA GLU A 96 4.70 -23.26 29.23
C GLU A 96 3.17 -23.45 29.39
N PRO A 97 2.61 -24.59 28.94
CA PRO A 97 1.16 -24.79 28.79
C PRO A 97 0.38 -24.89 30.11
N ASP A 98 1.05 -25.05 31.25
CA ASP A 98 0.43 -25.16 32.57
C ASP A 98 -0.04 -23.81 33.15
N PHE A 99 0.34 -22.68 32.54
CA PHE A 99 -0.11 -21.34 32.93
C PHE A 99 -1.38 -20.94 32.16
N PRO A 100 -2.35 -20.26 32.81
CA PRO A 100 -3.52 -19.74 32.10
C PRO A 100 -3.15 -18.47 31.33
N TYR A 101 -3.51 -18.46 30.04
CA TYR A 101 -3.28 -17.34 29.14
C TYR A 101 -4.58 -16.61 28.79
N SER A 102 -4.52 -15.28 28.79
CA SER A 102 -5.62 -14.42 28.36
C SER A 102 -5.16 -13.52 27.21
N ILE A 103 -5.99 -13.32 26.19
CA ILE A 103 -5.71 -12.42 25.07
C ILE A 103 -6.82 -11.37 24.98
N ILE A 104 -6.42 -10.10 25.12
CA ILE A 104 -7.26 -8.94 24.89
C ILE A 104 -6.97 -8.46 23.47
N PHE A 105 -7.86 -8.78 22.53
CA PHE A 105 -7.80 -8.21 21.18
C PHE A 105 -8.27 -6.75 21.23
N VAL A 106 -7.39 -5.82 20.93
CA VAL A 106 -7.78 -4.41 20.75
C VAL A 106 -8.49 -4.25 19.41
N GLU A 107 -9.45 -3.32 19.36
CA GLU A 107 -10.37 -3.06 18.25
C GLU A 107 -11.38 -4.19 18.02
N LYS A 108 -10.98 -5.24 17.27
CA LYS A 108 -11.91 -6.27 16.79
C LYS A 108 -11.29 -7.65 16.74
N ARG A 109 -11.85 -8.58 17.52
CA ARG A 109 -11.54 -10.02 17.42
C ARG A 109 -11.83 -10.51 15.99
N LYS A 110 -10.85 -11.15 15.35
CA LYS A 110 -10.94 -11.67 13.97
C LYS A 110 -10.90 -13.20 14.00
N ASN A 111 -11.90 -13.85 13.40
CA ASN A 111 -12.00 -15.32 13.34
C ASN A 111 -10.76 -16.01 12.73
N ILE A 112 -10.00 -15.32 11.87
CA ILE A 112 -8.75 -15.85 11.29
C ILE A 112 -7.62 -15.99 12.31
N CYS A 113 -7.63 -15.19 13.38
CA CYS A 113 -6.68 -15.32 14.50
C CYS A 113 -7.05 -16.56 15.34
N GLU A 114 -8.33 -16.73 15.64
CA GLU A 114 -8.87 -17.89 16.35
C GLU A 114 -8.58 -19.21 15.63
N LEU A 115 -8.77 -19.24 14.30
CA LEU A 115 -8.47 -20.40 13.48
C LEU A 115 -6.96 -20.72 13.41
N GLU A 116 -6.07 -19.74 13.62
CA GLU A 116 -4.63 -20.02 13.80
C GLU A 116 -4.36 -20.61 15.20
N PHE A 117 -4.99 -20.12 16.28
CA PHE A 117 -4.89 -20.79 17.60
C PHE A 117 -5.44 -22.23 17.60
N GLU A 118 -6.52 -22.48 16.84
CA GLU A 118 -7.11 -23.81 16.62
C GLU A 118 -6.15 -24.72 15.84
N LYS A 119 -5.67 -24.25 14.68
CA LYS A 119 -4.66 -24.92 13.85
C LYS A 119 -3.34 -25.20 14.58
N GLN A 120 -2.97 -24.36 15.55
CA GLN A 120 -1.80 -24.56 16.40
C GLN A 120 -2.07 -25.51 17.57
N GLY A 121 -3.32 -25.90 17.84
CA GLY A 121 -3.70 -26.83 18.90
C GLY A 121 -3.81 -26.22 20.31
N VAL A 122 -3.79 -24.89 20.43
CA VAL A 122 -3.74 -24.17 21.72
C VAL A 122 -5.01 -23.38 22.05
N PHE A 123 -6.01 -23.34 21.16
CA PHE A 123 -7.25 -22.58 21.34
C PHE A 123 -7.96 -22.83 22.69
N GLY A 124 -7.97 -24.09 23.16
CA GLY A 124 -8.59 -24.45 24.45
C GLY A 124 -7.81 -24.04 25.70
N GLN A 125 -6.57 -23.56 25.55
CA GLN A 125 -5.70 -23.11 26.65
C GLN A 125 -5.73 -21.58 26.85
N VAL A 126 -6.46 -20.85 25.97
CA VAL A 126 -6.42 -19.39 25.89
C VAL A 126 -7.83 -18.80 26.06
N GLN A 127 -7.97 -17.83 26.96
CA GLN A 127 -9.20 -17.06 27.13
C GLN A 127 -9.17 -15.80 26.24
N PHE A 128 -10.25 -15.53 25.50
CA PHE A 128 -10.29 -14.49 24.47
C PHE A 128 -11.27 -13.36 24.81
N TYR A 129 -10.73 -12.16 25.00
CA TYR A 129 -11.43 -10.91 25.29
C TYR A 129 -11.28 -9.92 24.13
N GLN A 130 -12.10 -8.86 24.11
CA GLN A 130 -11.99 -7.76 23.16
C GLN A 130 -12.09 -6.42 23.89
N LEU A 131 -11.32 -5.43 23.45
CA LEU A 131 -11.33 -4.07 23.97
C LEU A 131 -11.35 -3.05 22.82
N ASN A 132 -12.40 -2.24 22.74
CA ASN A 132 -12.62 -1.30 21.66
C ASN A 132 -12.07 0.09 22.06
N PHE A 133 -10.94 0.50 21.48
CA PHE A 133 -10.48 1.89 21.65
C PHE A 133 -11.41 2.85 20.90
N SER A 134 -11.86 3.89 21.59
CA SER A 134 -12.53 5.04 20.98
C SER A 134 -11.50 6.06 20.44
N PHE A 135 -11.98 7.17 19.89
CA PHE A 135 -11.15 8.30 19.50
C PHE A 135 -10.43 8.88 20.73
N ILE A 136 -9.10 8.74 20.76
CA ILE A 136 -8.23 9.22 21.84
C ILE A 136 -7.96 10.72 21.63
N PRO A 137 -8.27 11.60 22.60
CA PRO A 137 -7.94 13.01 22.50
C PRO A 137 -6.43 13.23 22.56
N LEU A 138 -5.89 13.75 21.45
CA LEU A 138 -4.53 14.27 21.37
C LEU A 138 -4.52 15.73 21.84
N GLU A 139 -5.54 16.49 21.45
CA GLU A 139 -5.85 17.88 21.82
C GLU A 139 -7.37 18.05 22.06
N SER A 140 -7.80 19.26 22.41
CA SER A 140 -9.22 19.65 22.44
C SER A 140 -9.88 19.77 21.05
N ASP A 141 -9.08 19.82 19.97
CA ASP A 141 -9.54 19.91 18.58
C ASP A 141 -9.08 18.75 17.68
N LEU A 142 -8.30 17.80 18.20
CA LEU A 142 -7.69 16.69 17.45
C LEU A 142 -7.77 15.37 18.22
N LEU A 143 -8.43 14.38 17.64
CA LEU A 143 -8.58 13.04 18.18
C LEU A 143 -8.15 11.98 17.16
N SER A 144 -7.54 10.89 17.63
CA SER A 144 -6.95 9.83 16.80
C SER A 144 -7.33 8.45 17.31
N LEU A 145 -7.44 7.46 16.41
CA LEU A 145 -7.56 6.04 16.77
C LEU A 145 -6.18 5.35 16.89
N GLU A 146 -5.10 6.03 16.49
CA GLU A 146 -3.74 5.48 16.44
C GLU A 146 -3.65 4.13 15.69
N LEU A 147 -4.46 3.94 14.63
CA LEU A 147 -4.44 2.72 13.81
C LEU A 147 -3.07 2.54 13.13
N PRO A 148 -2.50 1.31 13.03
CA PRO A 148 -1.26 1.09 12.32
C PRO A 148 -1.33 1.60 10.88
N GLN A 149 -0.34 2.42 10.49
CA GLN A 149 -0.30 3.00 9.15
C GLN A 149 -0.06 1.91 8.12
N SER A 150 -1.00 1.68 7.19
CA SER A 150 -0.75 0.80 6.05
C SER A 150 -1.41 1.35 4.79
N PHE A 151 -0.58 1.89 3.89
CA PHE A 151 -1.02 2.33 2.55
C PHE A 151 -1.30 1.16 1.59
N SER A 152 -1.06 -0.09 2.02
CA SER A 152 -1.28 -1.27 1.17
C SER A 152 -2.76 -1.45 0.80
N ARG A 153 -3.02 -1.61 -0.50
CA ARG A 153 -4.31 -2.09 -1.04
C ARG A 153 -4.84 -3.38 -0.40
N SER A 154 -3.99 -4.21 0.21
CA SER A 154 -4.42 -5.43 0.91
C SER A 154 -4.92 -5.18 2.33
N SER A 155 -4.44 -4.11 2.99
CA SER A 155 -4.92 -3.73 4.32
C SER A 155 -6.24 -2.97 4.17
N LYS A 156 -7.34 -3.66 4.51
CA LYS A 156 -8.59 -2.95 4.75
C LYS A 156 -8.44 -2.18 6.06
N THR A 157 -8.33 -0.85 5.96
CA THR A 157 -8.55 0.07 7.09
C THR A 157 -9.80 -0.39 7.83
N ASP A 158 -9.75 -0.55 9.17
CA ASP A 158 -10.92 -1.06 9.89
C ASP A 158 -12.00 0.02 10.04
N TYR A 159 -12.78 0.16 8.97
CA TYR A 159 -13.93 1.03 8.89
C TYR A 159 -14.95 0.78 10.02
N HIS A 160 -14.97 -0.42 10.61
CA HIS A 160 -15.84 -0.72 11.75
C HIS A 160 -15.41 0.02 13.01
N THR A 161 -14.11 0.05 13.33
CA THR A 161 -13.58 0.86 14.44
C THR A 161 -13.81 2.37 14.19
N VAL A 162 -13.58 2.86 12.96
CA VAL A 162 -13.87 4.27 12.61
C VAL A 162 -15.37 4.58 12.76
N ALA A 163 -16.24 3.71 12.24
CA ALA A 163 -17.69 3.84 12.36
C ALA A 163 -18.18 3.78 13.82
N LYS A 164 -17.66 2.86 14.63
CA LYS A 164 -18.00 2.77 16.07
C LYS A 164 -17.56 4.03 16.83
N GLY A 165 -16.38 4.57 16.54
CA GLY A 165 -15.93 5.84 17.11
C GLY A 165 -16.83 7.03 16.73
N ILE A 166 -17.27 7.10 15.46
CA ILE A 166 -18.24 8.12 15.01
C ILE A 166 -19.59 7.93 15.71
N TRP A 167 -20.08 6.69 15.83
CA TRP A 167 -21.32 6.38 16.55
C TRP A 167 -21.24 6.74 18.04
N GLN A 168 -20.13 6.48 18.72
CA GLN A 168 -19.91 6.90 20.11
C GLN A 168 -19.99 8.42 20.27
N ILE A 169 -19.37 9.18 19.36
CA ILE A 169 -19.46 10.66 19.33
C ILE A 169 -20.92 11.11 19.11
N GLN A 170 -21.65 10.50 18.19
CA GLN A 170 -23.07 10.85 17.98
C GLN A 170 -23.99 10.39 19.11
N SER A 171 -23.63 9.35 19.85
CA SER A 171 -24.37 8.89 21.04
C SER A 171 -24.16 9.83 22.24
N LEU A 172 -22.99 10.46 22.36
CA LEU A 172 -22.71 11.45 23.41
C LEU A 172 -23.19 12.87 23.07
N TYR A 173 -23.06 13.31 21.82
CA TYR A 173 -23.29 14.71 21.42
C TYR A 173 -24.46 14.89 20.42
N GLY A 174 -25.16 13.82 20.04
CA GLY A 174 -26.32 13.83 19.13
C GLY A 174 -26.00 13.49 17.66
N LEU A 175 -27.03 13.05 16.93
CA LEU A 175 -26.96 12.66 15.51
C LEU A 175 -26.72 13.86 14.59
N ILE A 176 -25.51 13.93 13.99
CA ILE A 176 -25.03 15.07 13.20
C ILE A 176 -25.86 15.21 11.92
N PRO A 177 -26.42 16.40 11.60
CA PRO A 177 -27.54 16.51 10.67
C PRO A 177 -27.09 16.61 9.20
N ASN A 178 -25.86 17.08 8.96
CA ASN A 178 -25.32 17.29 7.62
C ASN A 178 -24.05 16.47 7.46
N GLN A 179 -24.17 15.33 6.79
CA GLN A 179 -23.04 14.47 6.45
C GLN A 179 -22.60 14.69 5.00
N PHE A 180 -21.29 14.90 4.83
CA PHE A 180 -20.60 14.94 3.55
C PHE A 180 -19.55 13.83 3.51
N VAL A 181 -19.45 13.13 2.39
CA VAL A 181 -18.57 11.97 2.23
C VAL A 181 -17.79 12.11 0.93
N ILE A 182 -16.47 12.05 1.00
CA ILE A 182 -15.55 12.29 -0.12
C ILE A 182 -14.61 11.09 -0.26
N GLY A 183 -14.67 10.44 -1.42
CA GLY A 183 -13.81 9.32 -1.79
C GLY A 183 -14.34 7.95 -1.40
N LYS A 184 -13.70 6.90 -1.96
CA LYS A 184 -14.20 5.52 -1.92
C LYS A 184 -14.17 4.94 -0.50
N SER A 185 -13.08 5.17 0.23
CA SER A 185 -12.92 4.72 1.63
C SER A 185 -13.91 5.43 2.56
N GLY A 186 -14.29 6.68 2.25
CA GLY A 186 -15.34 7.41 2.96
C GLY A 186 -16.74 6.80 2.76
N ILE A 187 -17.08 6.39 1.53
CA ILE A 187 -18.37 5.75 1.23
C ILE A 187 -18.43 4.35 1.86
N GLU A 188 -17.35 3.57 1.81
CA GLU A 188 -17.26 2.28 2.51
C GLU A 188 -17.45 2.45 4.03
N CYS A 189 -16.77 3.43 4.65
CA CYS A 189 -16.94 3.75 6.06
C CYS A 189 -18.37 4.20 6.41
N ASN A 190 -19.03 5.00 5.56
CA ASN A 190 -20.42 5.40 5.80
C ASN A 190 -21.41 4.23 5.63
N SER A 191 -21.11 3.27 4.75
CA SER A 191 -21.90 2.05 4.64
C SER A 191 -21.82 1.21 5.91
N VAL A 192 -20.63 1.10 6.52
CA VAL A 192 -20.43 0.39 7.80
C VAL A 192 -21.08 1.14 8.97
N LEU A 193 -21.04 2.48 8.97
CA LEU A 193 -21.69 3.31 9.98
C LEU A 193 -23.22 3.06 10.05
N LYS A 194 -23.87 2.82 8.91
CA LYS A 194 -25.30 2.46 8.88
C LYS A 194 -25.57 1.09 9.50
N THR A 195 -24.72 0.10 9.26
CA THR A 195 -24.81 -1.20 9.95
C THR A 195 -24.57 -1.06 11.45
N VAL A 196 -23.69 -0.16 11.91
CA VAL A 196 -23.53 0.15 13.34
C VAL A 196 -24.80 0.78 13.94
N PHE A 197 -25.57 1.56 13.18
CA PHE A 197 -26.89 2.06 13.63
C PHE A 197 -27.94 0.95 13.67
N GLU A 198 -27.90 -0.01 12.74
CA GLU A 198 -28.77 -1.19 12.73
C GLU A 198 -28.45 -2.13 13.92
N ASP A 199 -27.16 -2.30 14.26
CA ASP A 199 -26.69 -3.20 15.33
C ASP A 199 -26.78 -2.59 16.74
N GLN A 200 -26.48 -1.29 16.91
CA GLN A 200 -26.38 -0.63 18.24
C GLN A 200 -27.40 0.48 18.47
N GLY A 201 -28.31 0.71 17.52
CA GLY A 201 -29.33 1.75 17.57
C GLY A 201 -28.87 3.10 17.00
N GLU A 202 -29.78 3.81 16.35
CA GLU A 202 -29.54 5.15 15.84
C GLU A 202 -29.58 6.19 16.98
N PRO A 203 -28.55 7.05 17.14
CA PRO A 203 -28.56 8.10 18.16
C PRO A 203 -29.70 9.10 17.99
N SER A 204 -30.30 9.56 19.09
CA SER A 204 -31.46 10.45 19.03
C SER A 204 -31.11 11.85 18.51
N ALA A 205 -31.80 12.29 17.44
CA ALA A 205 -31.68 13.63 16.90
C ALA A 205 -32.21 14.68 17.89
N THR A 206 -31.33 15.58 18.34
CA THR A 206 -31.65 16.62 19.33
C THR A 206 -31.54 18.02 18.72
N ALA A 207 -32.50 18.91 18.97
CA ALA A 207 -32.55 20.25 18.36
C ALA A 207 -31.30 21.10 18.67
N ASN A 208 -30.88 21.13 19.94
CA ASN A 208 -29.70 21.85 20.41
C ASN A 208 -28.40 21.05 20.30
N GLN A 209 -28.30 20.13 19.32
CA GLN A 209 -27.04 19.44 19.05
C GLN A 209 -25.90 20.44 18.72
N PRO A 210 -24.70 20.29 19.31
CA PRO A 210 -23.63 21.28 19.22
C PRO A 210 -22.69 21.07 18.02
N ILE A 211 -22.68 19.88 17.41
CA ILE A 211 -22.02 19.62 16.11
C ILE A 211 -23.04 19.86 14.99
N SER A 212 -22.60 20.36 13.84
CA SER A 212 -23.46 20.73 12.70
C SER A 212 -23.15 20.01 11.41
N HIS A 213 -21.90 19.65 11.17
CA HIS A 213 -21.45 19.04 9.93
C HIS A 213 -20.40 17.97 10.22
N ILE A 214 -20.43 16.87 9.46
CA ILE A 214 -19.38 15.84 9.46
C ILE A 214 -18.90 15.59 8.04
N PHE A 215 -17.59 15.75 7.80
CA PHE A 215 -16.91 15.45 6.55
C PHE A 215 -16.11 14.15 6.71
N LEU A 216 -16.50 13.07 6.01
CA LEU A 216 -15.69 11.86 5.90
C LEU A 216 -14.77 11.99 4.69
N PHE A 217 -13.45 12.11 4.92
CA PHE A 217 -12.47 12.40 3.88
C PHE A 217 -11.49 11.23 3.68
N ASP A 218 -11.53 10.61 2.50
CA ASP A 218 -10.57 9.60 2.07
C ASP A 218 -9.21 10.23 1.75
N ARG A 219 -8.16 9.81 2.46
CA ARG A 219 -6.78 10.27 2.24
C ARG A 219 -6.34 10.21 0.78
N LYS A 220 -6.83 9.23 0.01
CA LYS A 220 -6.48 9.00 -1.39
C LYS A 220 -6.98 10.11 -2.33
N ALA A 221 -7.85 11.01 -1.85
CA ALA A 221 -8.29 12.18 -2.60
C ALA A 221 -7.21 13.28 -2.69
N ASP A 222 -6.30 13.37 -1.72
CA ASP A 222 -5.19 14.33 -1.69
C ASP A 222 -3.93 13.67 -1.12
N LEU A 223 -3.11 13.15 -2.02
CA LEU A 223 -1.79 12.58 -1.70
C LEU A 223 -0.68 13.64 -1.81
N GLY A 224 -0.96 14.83 -2.38
CA GLY A 224 -0.02 15.94 -2.47
C GLY A 224 0.33 16.49 -1.08
N SER A 225 -0.69 16.80 -0.27
CA SER A 225 -0.52 17.26 1.12
C SER A 225 0.31 16.32 2.01
N VAL A 226 0.38 15.02 1.67
CA VAL A 226 1.09 14.01 2.46
C VAL A 226 2.55 13.87 2.03
N LEU A 227 2.86 14.11 0.76
CA LEU A 227 4.20 13.87 0.22
C LEU A 227 5.13 15.09 0.30
N MET A 228 4.58 16.31 0.34
CA MET A 228 5.38 17.54 0.51
C MET A 228 5.82 17.76 1.96
N THR A 229 6.91 18.51 2.14
CA THR A 229 7.41 18.90 3.46
C THR A 229 6.48 19.93 4.10
N GLY A 230 5.84 19.58 5.21
CA GLY A 230 5.10 20.53 6.03
C GLY A 230 6.03 21.49 6.75
N LEU A 231 5.89 22.80 6.51
CA LEU A 231 6.81 23.83 7.00
C LEU A 231 6.35 24.52 8.29
N THR A 232 5.40 23.94 9.01
CA THR A 232 5.03 24.37 10.38
C THR A 232 5.89 23.67 11.43
N TYR A 233 6.10 24.31 12.59
CA TYR A 233 6.95 23.76 13.64
C TYR A 233 6.53 22.35 14.08
N GLU A 234 5.23 22.14 14.29
CA GLU A 234 4.67 20.86 14.71
C GLU A 234 4.82 19.77 13.63
N SER A 235 4.66 20.13 12.35
CA SER A 235 4.87 19.18 11.24
C SER A 235 6.34 18.78 11.11
N MET A 236 7.27 19.72 11.21
CA MET A 236 8.70 19.41 11.15
C MET A 236 9.18 18.64 12.39
N LEU A 237 8.64 18.91 13.59
CA LEU A 237 8.93 18.08 14.77
C LEU A 237 8.47 16.62 14.58
N ASN A 238 7.30 16.40 13.98
CA ASN A 238 6.76 15.08 13.65
C ASN A 238 7.53 14.35 12.54
N ASP A 239 8.06 15.10 11.56
CA ASP A 239 8.85 14.52 10.47
C ASP A 239 10.28 14.13 10.91
N PHE A 240 10.89 14.88 11.84
CA PHE A 240 12.30 14.70 12.23
C PHE A 240 12.54 13.96 13.56
N PHE A 241 11.51 13.76 14.40
CA PHE A 241 11.63 13.00 15.65
C PHE A 241 10.46 12.03 15.82
N ALA A 242 10.67 10.96 16.61
CA ALA A 242 9.66 9.93 16.81
C ALA A 242 8.46 10.43 17.64
N TYR A 243 7.37 10.75 16.94
CA TYR A 243 6.07 11.10 17.50
C TYR A 243 5.19 9.84 17.69
N SER A 244 4.40 9.79 18.77
CA SER A 244 3.31 8.81 18.94
C SER A 244 2.32 9.29 20.02
N CYS A 245 1.02 9.23 19.73
CA CYS A 245 -0.10 9.56 20.65
C CYS A 245 0.08 10.85 21.49
N GLY A 246 0.50 11.95 20.85
CA GLY A 246 0.70 13.24 21.53
C GLY A 246 1.97 13.32 22.38
N LYS A 247 2.91 12.38 22.25
CA LYS A 247 4.23 12.43 22.88
C LYS A 247 5.32 12.33 21.80
N ILE A 248 6.35 13.16 21.93
CA ILE A 248 7.54 13.17 21.07
C ILE A 248 8.73 12.59 21.85
N THR A 249 9.58 11.83 21.18
CA THR A 249 10.78 11.22 21.79
C THR A 249 12.02 11.87 21.18
N PHE A 250 12.65 12.76 21.93
CA PHE A 250 13.86 13.45 21.49
C PHE A 250 15.09 12.53 21.57
N GLY A 251 15.90 12.57 20.51
CA GLY A 251 17.14 11.82 20.40
C GLY A 251 18.33 12.46 21.13
N GLU A 252 19.45 11.75 21.16
CA GLU A 252 20.66 12.10 21.91
C GLU A 252 21.21 13.49 21.53
N GLN A 253 21.11 13.90 20.28
CA GLN A 253 21.55 15.22 19.80
C GLN A 253 20.87 16.39 20.56
N VAL A 254 19.57 16.28 20.85
CA VAL A 254 18.83 17.29 21.61
C VAL A 254 19.18 17.19 23.11
N ASN A 255 19.29 15.97 23.64
CA ASN A 255 19.63 15.74 25.05
C ASN A 255 21.05 16.22 25.41
N ALA A 256 22.00 16.09 24.49
CA ALA A 256 23.36 16.59 24.63
C ALA A 256 23.40 18.13 24.73
N LYS A 257 22.66 18.84 23.85
CA LYS A 257 22.51 20.29 23.94
C LYS A 257 21.83 20.74 25.25
N LEU A 258 20.87 19.95 25.75
CA LEU A 258 20.20 20.16 27.05
C LEU A 258 21.05 19.82 28.28
N LYS A 259 22.29 19.32 28.13
CA LYS A 259 23.23 19.00 29.22
C LYS A 259 22.68 18.07 30.31
N GLN A 260 21.65 17.26 29.98
CA GLN A 260 21.03 16.36 30.95
C GLN A 260 21.88 15.10 31.14
N LYS A 261 22.28 14.82 32.39
CA LYS A 261 23.16 13.68 32.73
C LYS A 261 22.50 12.29 32.66
N ASN A 262 21.19 12.21 32.36
CA ASN A 262 20.47 10.95 32.30
C ASN A 262 20.50 10.40 30.87
N SER A 263 21.06 9.20 30.68
CA SER A 263 21.18 8.48 29.41
C SER A 263 19.84 7.89 28.89
N GLY A 264 18.71 8.54 29.19
CA GLY A 264 17.37 8.08 28.82
C GLY A 264 16.83 8.79 27.58
N LYS A 265 15.98 8.09 26.81
CA LYS A 265 15.19 8.73 25.75
C LYS A 265 14.24 9.75 26.37
N ASN A 266 14.34 11.02 25.96
CA ASN A 266 13.61 12.12 26.58
C ASN A 266 12.23 12.24 25.92
N VAL A 267 11.20 11.76 26.61
CA VAL A 267 9.82 11.74 26.12
C VAL A 267 9.08 12.95 26.68
N VAL A 268 8.58 13.80 25.79
CA VAL A 268 7.85 15.03 26.13
C VAL A 268 6.44 14.96 25.54
N ALA A 269 5.43 15.42 26.29
CA ALA A 269 4.08 15.58 25.75
C ALA A 269 4.00 16.87 24.93
N LEU A 270 3.56 16.76 23.68
CA LEU A 270 3.28 17.93 22.83
C LEU A 270 1.78 18.22 22.91
N ASN A 271 1.42 19.22 23.69
CA ASN A 271 0.05 19.74 23.77
C ASN A 271 0.03 21.21 24.24
N ASN A 272 -1.16 21.82 24.24
CA ASN A 272 -1.34 23.22 24.65
C ASN A 272 -1.15 23.50 26.16
N SER A 273 -0.71 22.53 26.99
CA SER A 273 -0.28 22.83 28.37
C SER A 273 1.11 23.49 28.43
N ASP A 274 1.91 23.35 27.36
CA ASP A 274 3.08 24.17 27.12
C ASP A 274 2.65 25.45 26.37
N SER A 275 2.74 26.59 27.07
CA SER A 275 2.37 27.91 26.53
C SER A 275 3.29 28.40 25.40
N ILE A 276 4.53 27.91 25.35
CA ILE A 276 5.51 28.23 24.32
C ILE A 276 5.21 27.39 23.08
N PHE A 277 5.04 26.08 23.25
CA PHE A 277 4.64 25.17 22.16
C PHE A 277 3.32 25.62 21.52
N GLY A 278 2.29 25.89 22.32
CA GLY A 278 1.00 26.40 21.85
C GLY A 278 1.14 27.68 21.01
N ALA A 279 2.09 28.55 21.34
CA ALA A 279 2.37 29.77 20.60
C ALA A 279 3.20 29.59 19.31
N VAL A 280 3.93 28.48 19.13
CA VAL A 280 4.78 28.23 17.93
C VAL A 280 4.35 27.06 17.03
N ARG A 281 3.58 26.09 17.54
CA ARG A 281 3.25 24.83 16.85
C ARG A 281 2.72 25.00 15.42
N ASN A 282 1.78 25.92 15.23
CA ASN A 282 1.16 26.24 13.94
C ASN A 282 1.92 27.35 13.17
N ARG A 283 3.05 27.88 13.66
CA ARG A 283 3.82 28.90 12.92
C ARG A 283 4.69 28.26 11.85
N HIS A 284 4.89 28.97 10.74
CA HIS A 284 5.90 28.64 9.75
C HIS A 284 7.30 28.65 10.37
N ILE A 285 8.14 27.66 10.07
CA ILE A 285 9.42 27.39 10.75
C ILE A 285 10.36 28.61 10.81
N THR A 286 10.38 29.43 9.77
CA THR A 286 11.21 30.65 9.69
C THR A 286 10.82 31.73 10.69
N GLN A 287 9.62 31.70 11.27
CA GLN A 287 9.22 32.59 12.37
C GLN A 287 9.58 32.04 13.76
N VAL A 288 9.79 30.72 13.88
CA VAL A 288 9.88 30.04 15.19
C VAL A 288 11.12 30.49 15.94
N PHE A 289 12.31 30.39 15.32
CA PHE A 289 13.56 30.77 15.99
C PHE A 289 13.59 32.27 16.39
N PRO A 290 13.16 33.23 15.54
CA PRO A 290 12.97 34.63 15.95
C PRO A 290 12.02 34.79 17.15
N PHE A 291 10.90 34.07 17.19
CA PHE A 291 9.94 34.13 18.31
C PHE A 291 10.55 33.56 19.59
N LEU A 292 11.20 32.39 19.54
CA LEU A 292 11.85 31.77 20.70
C LEU A 292 12.98 32.67 21.23
N SER A 293 13.79 33.28 20.36
CA SER A 293 14.86 34.23 20.75
C SER A 293 14.30 35.50 21.41
N ALA A 294 13.21 36.07 20.88
CA ALA A 294 12.54 37.22 21.49
C ALA A 294 11.92 36.85 22.86
N LYS A 295 11.29 35.68 22.96
CA LYS A 295 10.72 35.15 24.21
C LYS A 295 11.81 34.88 25.26
N ALA A 296 13.00 34.42 24.84
CA ALA A 296 14.14 34.19 25.73
C ALA A 296 14.67 35.49 26.34
N LYS A 297 14.84 36.54 25.52
CA LYS A 297 15.22 37.88 26.00
C LYS A 297 14.19 38.43 26.99
N SER A 298 12.89 38.34 26.67
CA SER A 298 11.80 38.75 27.55
C SER A 298 11.74 37.96 28.88
N LEU A 299 12.03 36.65 28.83
CA LEU A 299 12.07 35.80 30.01
C LEU A 299 13.29 36.13 30.89
N GLN A 300 14.46 36.36 30.30
CA GLN A 300 15.66 36.79 31.02
C GLN A 300 15.40 38.11 31.76
N SER A 301 14.86 39.13 31.10
CA SER A 301 14.50 40.40 31.76
C SER A 301 13.50 40.23 32.91
N SER A 302 12.65 39.20 32.88
CA SER A 302 11.74 38.88 33.99
C SER A 302 12.47 38.23 35.18
N PHE A 303 13.55 37.49 34.96
CA PHE A 303 14.46 37.02 36.00
C PHE A 303 15.37 38.15 36.52
N ASP A 304 15.86 39.02 35.64
CA ASP A 304 16.70 40.16 36.02
C ASP A 304 15.92 41.12 36.93
N ARG A 305 14.63 41.36 36.65
CA ARG A 305 13.73 42.12 37.54
C ARG A 305 13.67 41.52 38.96
N ALA A 306 13.68 40.20 39.10
CA ALA A 306 13.65 39.57 40.42
C ALA A 306 14.86 39.97 41.29
N SER A 307 15.99 40.21 40.64
CA SER A 307 17.25 40.62 41.26
C SER A 307 17.31 42.12 41.58
N SER A 308 16.32 42.92 41.15
CA SER A 308 16.19 44.36 41.46
C SER A 308 15.00 44.70 42.36
N LEU A 309 14.28 43.69 42.89
CA LEU A 309 13.22 43.89 43.89
C LEU A 309 13.82 44.18 45.27
N ASN A 310 13.79 45.45 45.68
CA ASN A 310 14.38 45.88 46.96
C ASN A 310 13.44 45.72 48.18
N LYS A 311 12.14 45.43 47.99
CA LYS A 311 11.19 45.23 49.11
C LYS A 311 10.96 43.74 49.39
N VAL A 312 11.01 43.37 50.67
CA VAL A 312 10.82 41.99 51.14
C VAL A 312 9.46 41.41 50.73
N GLU A 313 8.39 42.23 50.72
CA GLU A 313 7.05 41.81 50.30
C GLU A 313 6.98 41.49 48.80
N GLU A 314 7.62 42.31 47.97
CA GLU A 314 7.68 42.12 46.51
C GLU A 314 8.50 40.88 46.15
N VAL A 315 9.65 40.67 46.81
CA VAL A 315 10.45 39.44 46.70
C VAL A 315 9.64 38.21 47.13
N LYS A 316 8.92 38.28 48.26
CA LYS A 316 8.10 37.16 48.75
C LYS A 316 7.00 36.78 47.76
N ASN A 317 6.28 37.77 47.22
CA ASN A 317 5.22 37.56 46.23
C ASN A 317 5.78 36.99 44.92
N PHE A 318 6.93 37.48 44.45
CA PHE A 318 7.60 36.95 43.27
C PHE A 318 8.02 35.48 43.45
N VAL A 319 8.63 35.15 44.59
CA VAL A 319 9.09 33.78 44.90
C VAL A 319 7.92 32.80 45.05
N SER A 320 6.81 33.22 45.64
CA SER A 320 5.64 32.34 45.83
C SER A 320 4.81 32.14 44.56
N ASN A 321 4.63 33.19 43.75
CA ASN A 321 3.63 33.21 42.68
C ASN A 321 4.24 33.07 41.27
N GLU A 322 5.36 33.74 41.00
CA GLU A 322 5.90 33.88 39.63
C GLU A 322 7.08 32.95 39.34
N LEU A 323 8.01 32.79 40.31
CA LEU A 323 9.28 32.11 40.11
C LEU A 323 9.14 30.64 39.65
N ARG A 324 8.09 29.94 40.09
CA ARG A 324 7.83 28.55 39.66
C ARG A 324 7.47 28.49 38.18
N GLU A 325 6.60 29.38 37.72
CA GLU A 325 6.19 29.45 36.31
C GLU A 325 7.35 29.89 35.42
N LEU A 326 8.11 30.91 35.84
CA LEU A 326 9.28 31.40 35.10
C LEU A 326 10.35 30.30 34.94
N LYS A 327 10.61 29.48 35.96
CA LYS A 327 11.52 28.32 35.87
C LYS A 327 10.99 27.22 34.95
N GLN A 328 9.68 26.94 34.99
CA GLN A 328 9.05 25.98 34.07
C GLN A 328 9.15 26.47 32.62
N ASN A 329 8.75 27.71 32.35
CA ASN A 329 8.84 28.34 31.04
C ASN A 329 10.29 28.40 30.54
N HIS A 330 11.29 28.61 31.39
CA HIS A 330 12.71 28.54 30.99
C HIS A 330 13.09 27.15 30.47
N LYS A 331 12.76 26.07 31.20
CA LYS A 331 13.08 24.70 30.81
C LYS A 331 12.40 24.30 29.50
N LEU A 332 11.14 24.72 29.30
CA LEU A 332 10.37 24.46 28.08
C LEU A 332 10.91 25.29 26.89
N LEU A 333 11.34 26.54 27.13
CA LEU A 333 11.96 27.38 26.11
C LEU A 333 13.31 26.83 25.65
N GLU A 334 14.16 26.40 26.60
CA GLU A 334 15.46 25.77 26.34
C GLU A 334 15.31 24.48 25.52
N LEU A 335 14.32 23.64 25.87
CA LEU A 335 13.92 22.46 25.08
C LEU A 335 13.55 22.82 23.64
N HIS A 336 12.67 23.80 23.45
CA HIS A 336 12.21 24.18 22.10
C HIS A 336 13.30 24.86 21.27
N ILE A 337 14.22 25.60 21.89
CA ILE A 337 15.42 26.14 21.23
C ILE A 337 16.34 24.98 20.79
N CYS A 338 16.72 24.06 21.69
CA CYS A 338 17.59 22.93 21.35
C CYS A 338 16.99 22.05 20.25
N ALA A 339 15.69 21.76 20.31
CA ALA A 339 14.98 21.01 19.27
C ALA A 339 14.91 21.77 17.94
N CYS A 340 14.70 23.09 17.96
CA CYS A 340 14.69 23.93 16.76
C CYS A 340 16.08 24.02 16.11
N GLU A 341 17.15 24.15 16.89
CA GLU A 341 18.53 24.12 16.39
C GLU A 341 18.86 22.80 15.70
N VAL A 342 18.62 21.65 16.35
CA VAL A 342 18.92 20.33 15.78
C VAL A 342 18.13 20.08 14.49
N LEU A 343 16.87 20.53 14.46
CA LEU A 343 16.02 20.48 13.27
C LEU A 343 16.59 21.35 12.13
N LEU A 344 17.05 22.57 12.40
CA LEU A 344 17.68 23.45 11.42
C LEU A 344 19.06 22.95 10.96
N GLU A 345 19.85 22.36 11.87
CA GLU A 345 21.14 21.74 11.57
C GLU A 345 20.98 20.53 10.65
N THR A 346 19.99 19.68 10.92
CA THR A 346 19.65 18.50 10.10
C THR A 346 19.07 18.89 8.72
N ASN A 347 18.42 20.06 8.62
CA ASN A 347 17.88 20.59 7.36
C ASN A 347 18.85 21.54 6.61
N LYS A 348 20.14 21.56 6.94
CA LYS A 348 21.15 22.29 6.14
C LYS A 348 21.15 21.77 4.70
N GLY A 349 20.94 22.67 3.73
CA GLY A 349 20.80 22.30 2.32
C GLY A 349 19.46 21.65 1.94
N ALA A 350 18.41 21.84 2.73
CA ALA A 350 17.05 21.43 2.36
C ALA A 350 16.40 22.33 1.29
N ALA A 351 16.91 23.56 1.08
CA ALA A 351 16.36 24.53 0.12
C ALA A 351 16.23 23.93 -1.29
N ASP A 352 17.27 23.26 -1.80
CA ASP A 352 17.24 22.59 -3.11
C ASP A 352 16.09 21.56 -3.21
N ARG A 353 15.81 20.83 -2.12
CA ARG A 353 14.75 19.82 -2.06
C ARG A 353 13.38 20.49 -2.06
N LEU A 354 13.18 21.51 -1.21
CA LEU A 354 11.93 22.25 -1.10
C LEU A 354 11.59 22.98 -2.41
N ASN A 355 12.57 23.60 -3.06
CA ASN A 355 12.39 24.21 -4.38
C ASN A 355 11.94 23.17 -5.42
N MET A 356 12.54 21.98 -5.41
CA MET A 356 12.16 20.89 -6.31
C MET A 356 10.75 20.34 -5.99
N GLU A 357 10.40 20.17 -4.70
CA GLU A 357 9.03 19.82 -4.25
C GLU A 357 8.01 20.85 -4.78
N HIS A 358 8.31 22.15 -4.67
CA HIS A 358 7.43 23.25 -5.10
C HIS A 358 7.29 23.33 -6.64
N LEU A 359 8.38 23.19 -7.40
CA LEU A 359 8.34 23.19 -8.87
C LEU A 359 7.59 21.96 -9.41
N ILE A 360 7.65 20.82 -8.72
CA ILE A 360 6.90 19.61 -9.10
C ILE A 360 5.40 19.77 -8.85
N ILE A 361 4.98 20.26 -7.67
CA ILE A 361 3.54 20.42 -7.37
C ILE A 361 2.87 21.50 -8.23
N ARG A 362 3.58 22.59 -8.56
CA ARG A 362 3.14 23.61 -9.54
C ARG A 362 3.23 23.15 -11.00
N ARG A 363 3.93 22.03 -11.26
CA ARG A 363 4.20 21.48 -12.60
C ARG A 363 5.04 22.41 -13.49
N GLU A 364 5.94 23.17 -12.85
CA GLU A 364 6.90 24.10 -13.47
C GLU A 364 8.25 23.41 -13.79
N ALA A 365 8.56 22.25 -13.19
CA ALA A 365 9.84 21.53 -13.37
C ALA A 365 9.97 20.78 -14.71
N ASP A 366 11.17 20.79 -15.33
CA ASP A 366 11.51 19.86 -16.44
C ASP A 366 11.70 18.43 -15.88
N PRO A 367 11.00 17.40 -16.40
CA PRO A 367 11.30 15.98 -16.16
C PRO A 367 12.79 15.58 -16.17
N LYS A 368 13.64 16.23 -16.98
CA LYS A 368 15.10 16.00 -16.98
C LYS A 368 15.79 16.59 -15.75
N GLU A 369 15.35 17.75 -15.30
CA GLU A 369 15.87 18.42 -14.10
C GLU A 369 15.48 17.64 -12.84
N VAL A 370 14.22 17.18 -12.75
CA VAL A 370 13.76 16.30 -11.66
C VAL A 370 14.58 15.01 -11.63
N MET A 371 14.79 14.36 -12.78
CA MET A 371 15.64 13.16 -12.87
C MET A 371 17.09 13.44 -12.46
N LYS A 372 17.68 14.56 -12.91
CA LYS A 372 19.04 14.99 -12.52
C LYS A 372 19.14 15.27 -11.02
N HIS A 373 18.14 15.89 -10.42
CA HIS A 373 18.08 16.13 -8.97
C HIS A 373 18.02 14.80 -8.21
N LEU A 374 17.16 13.86 -8.62
CA LEU A 374 17.08 12.51 -8.04
C LEU A 374 18.40 11.75 -8.18
N GLU A 375 19.06 11.78 -9.34
CA GLU A 375 20.38 11.17 -9.53
C GLU A 375 21.43 11.78 -8.59
N LEU A 376 21.45 13.11 -8.44
CA LEU A 376 22.37 13.79 -7.52
C LEU A 376 22.07 13.52 -6.04
N THR A 377 20.81 13.33 -5.63
CA THR A 377 20.49 12.99 -4.23
C THR A 377 20.79 11.52 -3.91
N ILE A 378 20.62 10.61 -4.88
CA ILE A 378 21.06 9.21 -4.79
C ILE A 378 22.60 9.13 -4.68
N LEU A 379 23.34 9.80 -5.56
CA LEU A 379 24.81 9.83 -5.52
C LEU A 379 25.38 10.47 -4.25
N ARG A 380 24.65 11.42 -3.64
CA ARG A 380 24.97 12.03 -2.34
C ARG A 380 24.53 11.19 -1.13
N GLN A 381 23.99 9.99 -1.34
CA GLN A 381 23.50 9.07 -0.30
C GLN A 381 22.56 9.77 0.72
N LYS A 382 21.67 10.65 0.24
CA LYS A 382 20.61 11.23 1.09
C LYS A 382 19.61 10.13 1.50
N ASN A 383 18.87 10.37 2.59
CA ASN A 383 17.86 9.45 3.13
C ASN A 383 16.95 8.87 2.00
N PRO A 384 16.95 7.54 1.79
CA PRO A 384 16.18 6.89 0.73
C PRO A 384 14.68 7.24 0.75
N TRP A 385 14.08 7.44 1.93
CA TRP A 385 12.66 7.79 2.05
C TRP A 385 12.34 9.16 1.43
N GLN A 386 13.23 10.14 1.57
CA GLN A 386 13.05 11.49 1.00
C GLN A 386 13.22 11.47 -0.53
N ILE A 387 14.08 10.59 -1.04
CA ILE A 387 14.24 10.34 -2.47
C ILE A 387 12.96 9.66 -3.03
N LEU A 388 12.42 8.67 -2.33
CA LEU A 388 11.14 8.02 -2.69
C LEU A 388 9.95 8.98 -2.61
N GLN A 389 9.88 9.86 -1.60
CA GLN A 389 8.84 10.89 -1.48
C GLN A 389 8.82 11.80 -2.70
N LEU A 390 9.99 12.31 -3.11
CA LEU A 390 10.12 13.20 -4.27
C LEU A 390 9.75 12.49 -5.58
N ALA A 391 10.14 11.22 -5.74
CA ALA A 391 9.77 10.40 -6.88
C ALA A 391 8.26 10.07 -6.92
N CYS A 392 7.62 9.82 -5.77
CA CYS A 392 6.17 9.63 -5.67
C CYS A 392 5.41 10.94 -5.95
N LEU A 393 5.89 12.07 -5.41
CA LEU A 393 5.31 13.38 -5.66
C LEU A 393 5.34 13.71 -7.15
N TRP A 394 6.47 13.50 -7.82
CA TRP A 394 6.57 13.62 -9.28
C TRP A 394 5.60 12.67 -10.00
N SER A 395 5.57 11.39 -9.62
CA SER A 395 4.66 10.41 -10.23
C SER A 395 3.18 10.81 -10.10
N ILE A 396 2.76 11.39 -8.98
CA ILE A 396 1.37 11.84 -8.80
C ILE A 396 1.10 13.14 -9.55
N CYS A 397 2.04 14.09 -9.54
CA CYS A 397 1.95 15.35 -10.27
C CYS A 397 2.03 15.19 -11.80
N ASP A 398 2.34 14.01 -12.31
CA ASP A 398 2.39 13.74 -13.76
C ASP A 398 1.43 12.63 -14.24
N ASP A 399 0.66 11.97 -13.37
CA ASP A 399 -0.09 10.73 -13.67
C ASP A 399 0.82 9.59 -14.20
N GLY A 400 1.92 9.35 -13.47
CA GLY A 400 2.93 8.33 -13.70
C GLY A 400 4.20 8.84 -14.37
N LEU A 401 5.31 8.14 -14.12
CA LEU A 401 6.60 8.39 -14.75
C LEU A 401 6.68 7.73 -16.13
N SER A 402 7.47 8.29 -17.05
CA SER A 402 7.70 7.65 -18.35
C SER A 402 8.41 6.29 -18.18
N PRO A 403 8.19 5.29 -19.06
CA PRO A 403 8.91 4.02 -19.01
C PRO A 403 10.44 4.13 -19.10
N LYS A 404 10.98 5.29 -19.51
CA LYS A 404 12.42 5.58 -19.45
C LYS A 404 12.82 6.09 -18.05
N HIS A 405 12.09 7.06 -17.51
CA HIS A 405 12.39 7.66 -16.21
C HIS A 405 12.14 6.69 -15.06
N PHE A 406 11.04 5.93 -15.11
CA PHE A 406 10.71 4.91 -14.11
C PHE A 406 11.83 3.86 -13.97
N ARG A 407 12.31 3.31 -15.09
CA ARG A 407 13.43 2.34 -15.07
C ARG A 407 14.74 2.97 -14.63
N ASN A 408 15.13 4.13 -15.19
CA ASN A 408 16.36 4.83 -14.80
C ASN A 408 16.37 5.21 -13.31
N PHE A 409 15.24 5.63 -12.74
CA PHE A 409 15.09 5.85 -11.30
C PHE A 409 15.19 4.55 -10.51
N ARG A 410 14.36 3.54 -10.83
CA ARG A 410 14.34 2.23 -10.15
C ARG A 410 15.73 1.61 -10.08
N ASP A 411 16.42 1.55 -11.21
CA ASP A 411 17.68 0.82 -11.33
C ASP A 411 18.80 1.53 -10.56
N ARG A 412 18.92 2.86 -10.67
CA ARG A 412 19.87 3.63 -9.87
C ARG A 412 19.55 3.63 -8.38
N PHE A 413 18.28 3.69 -8.02
CA PHE A 413 17.85 3.65 -6.62
C PHE A 413 18.19 2.31 -5.97
N LEU A 414 17.88 1.19 -6.63
CA LEU A 414 18.20 -0.16 -6.11
C LEU A 414 19.71 -0.43 -6.09
N HIS A 415 20.47 0.03 -7.09
CA HIS A 415 21.94 -0.11 -7.10
C HIS A 415 22.64 0.68 -5.99
N ALA A 416 22.04 1.76 -5.48
CA ALA A 416 22.63 2.64 -4.48
C ALA A 416 22.06 2.46 -3.06
N CYS A 417 20.77 2.12 -2.94
CA CYS A 417 20.07 1.97 -1.67
C CYS A 417 19.83 0.50 -1.27
N GLY A 418 20.13 -0.46 -2.14
CA GLY A 418 19.92 -1.89 -1.89
C GLY A 418 18.63 -2.47 -2.50
N TYR A 419 18.59 -3.80 -2.62
CA TYR A 419 17.46 -4.53 -3.23
C TYR A 419 16.33 -4.87 -2.24
N GLU A 420 16.54 -4.68 -0.94
CA GLU A 420 15.53 -4.70 0.12
C GLU A 420 14.40 -3.68 -0.11
N PHE A 421 14.65 -2.63 -0.91
CA PHE A 421 13.61 -1.69 -1.34
C PHE A 421 12.75 -2.17 -2.51
N LEU A 422 13.04 -3.31 -3.15
CA LEU A 422 12.25 -3.82 -4.28
C LEU A 422 10.78 -4.14 -3.91
N PRO A 423 10.46 -4.78 -2.76
CA PRO A 423 9.08 -4.94 -2.28
C PRO A 423 8.40 -3.58 -2.01
N ILE A 424 9.13 -2.59 -1.49
CA ILE A 424 8.62 -1.24 -1.25
C ILE A 424 8.26 -0.57 -2.57
N LEU A 425 9.16 -0.54 -3.56
CA LEU A 425 8.88 -0.01 -4.90
C LEU A 425 7.68 -0.71 -5.57
N HIS A 426 7.55 -2.03 -5.39
CA HIS A 426 6.37 -2.77 -5.85
C HIS A 426 5.09 -2.34 -5.12
N GLY A 427 5.13 -2.18 -3.80
CA GLY A 427 4.02 -1.66 -3.00
C GLY A 427 3.59 -0.26 -3.43
N LEU A 428 4.53 0.68 -3.59
CA LEU A 428 4.29 2.03 -4.08
C LEU A 428 3.64 2.02 -5.47
N ARG A 429 4.07 1.12 -6.37
CA ARG A 429 3.45 0.90 -7.70
C ARG A 429 2.02 0.37 -7.59
N VAL A 430 1.79 -0.66 -6.79
CA VAL A 430 0.47 -1.28 -6.59
C VAL A 430 -0.51 -0.29 -5.95
N ASN A 431 -0.06 0.53 -5.00
CA ASN A 431 -0.89 1.52 -4.32
C ASN A 431 -1.19 2.75 -5.20
N GLY A 432 -0.36 3.01 -6.21
CA GLY A 432 -0.53 4.10 -7.17
C GLY A 432 0.31 5.35 -6.87
N LEU A 433 1.25 5.26 -5.92
CA LEU A 433 2.15 6.34 -5.52
C LEU A 433 3.32 6.52 -6.50
N LEU A 434 3.85 5.44 -7.05
CA LEU A 434 4.98 5.45 -7.99
C LEU A 434 4.68 4.54 -9.19
N THR A 435 4.11 5.13 -10.25
CA THR A 435 3.55 4.39 -11.38
C THR A 435 4.33 4.61 -12.68
N GLU A 436 4.19 3.67 -13.60
CA GLU A 436 4.77 3.71 -14.95
C GLU A 436 3.66 4.00 -15.96
N LYS A 437 3.84 5.01 -16.82
CA LYS A 437 2.92 5.36 -17.90
C LYS A 437 2.90 4.28 -18.99
N THR A 438 1.94 3.37 -18.91
CA THR A 438 1.60 2.47 -20.04
C THR A 438 1.10 3.26 -21.24
N SER A 439 1.67 2.99 -22.41
CA SER A 439 1.38 3.68 -23.68
C SER A 439 -0.06 3.56 -24.20
N SER A 440 -0.89 2.71 -23.58
CA SER A 440 -2.28 2.45 -23.95
C SER A 440 -3.23 3.66 -23.81
N SER A 441 -2.81 4.72 -23.11
CA SER A 441 -3.54 6.01 -23.11
C SER A 441 -3.46 6.77 -24.44
N ALA A 442 -2.52 6.46 -25.34
CA ALA A 442 -2.39 7.11 -26.64
C ALA A 442 -3.15 6.39 -27.79
N LEU A 443 -3.65 5.18 -27.56
CA LEU A 443 -4.26 4.31 -28.60
C LEU A 443 -5.79 4.22 -28.53
N ASN A 444 -6.45 5.08 -27.74
CA ASN A 444 -7.90 5.10 -27.56
C ASN A 444 -8.51 6.49 -27.80
N PRO A 445 -8.57 6.99 -29.05
CA PRO A 445 -9.20 8.28 -29.38
C PRO A 445 -10.69 8.35 -29.02
N VAL A 446 -11.34 7.20 -28.74
CA VAL A 446 -12.72 7.13 -28.25
C VAL A 446 -12.91 7.81 -26.88
N ARG A 447 -11.84 7.98 -26.08
CA ARG A 447 -11.92 8.66 -24.76
C ARG A 447 -12.41 10.10 -24.84
N ASP A 448 -12.06 10.82 -25.91
CA ASP A 448 -12.43 12.22 -26.09
C ASP A 448 -13.85 12.38 -26.69
N ILE A 449 -14.46 11.28 -27.14
CA ILE A 449 -15.79 11.25 -27.76
C ILE A 449 -16.91 11.01 -26.72
N ILE A 450 -16.59 10.39 -25.57
CA ILE A 450 -17.56 10.09 -24.50
C ILE A 450 -17.32 10.99 -23.28
N PRO A 451 -18.06 12.11 -23.13
CA PRO A 451 -17.91 13.00 -21.98
C PRO A 451 -18.30 12.30 -20.67
N GLY A 452 -17.30 11.96 -19.87
CA GLY A 452 -17.45 11.28 -18.57
C GLY A 452 -16.74 9.92 -18.44
N SER A 453 -16.09 9.41 -19.49
CA SER A 453 -15.37 8.11 -19.44
C SER A 453 -13.90 8.20 -18.98
N GLY A 454 -13.34 9.40 -18.90
CA GLY A 454 -11.97 9.63 -18.42
C GLY A 454 -11.83 9.53 -16.90
N LYS A 455 -10.74 8.92 -16.43
CA LYS A 455 -10.29 9.08 -15.04
C LYS A 455 -9.87 10.54 -14.83
N THR A 456 -10.25 11.14 -13.70
CA THR A 456 -9.67 12.42 -13.30
C THR A 456 -8.28 12.21 -12.72
N THR A 457 -7.29 12.88 -13.31
CA THR A 457 -5.90 12.83 -12.83
C THR A 457 -5.67 13.89 -11.76
N PHE A 458 -4.69 13.68 -10.87
CA PHE A 458 -4.37 14.65 -9.82
C PHE A 458 -4.08 16.06 -10.38
N PRO A 459 -3.33 16.25 -11.50
CA PRO A 459 -3.17 17.55 -12.16
C PRO A 459 -4.47 18.24 -12.58
N GLN A 460 -5.49 17.48 -12.99
CA GLN A 460 -6.81 18.03 -13.30
C GLN A 460 -7.52 18.51 -12.04
N ILE A 461 -7.41 17.77 -10.92
CA ILE A 461 -7.98 18.18 -9.63
C ILE A 461 -7.32 19.46 -9.11
N VAL A 462 -5.98 19.53 -9.15
CA VAL A 462 -5.19 20.72 -8.78
C VAL A 462 -5.66 21.96 -9.55
N LYS A 463 -5.85 21.83 -10.87
CA LYS A 463 -6.35 22.91 -11.72
C LYS A 463 -7.82 23.24 -11.49
N ASN A 464 -8.70 22.24 -11.38
CA ASN A 464 -10.14 22.43 -11.23
C ASN A 464 -10.55 23.02 -9.87
N MET A 465 -9.69 22.88 -8.86
CA MET A 465 -9.90 23.35 -7.50
C MET A 465 -8.97 24.54 -7.13
N ASN A 466 -8.09 24.99 -8.04
CA ASN A 466 -7.09 26.05 -7.81
C ASN A 466 -6.21 25.80 -6.56
N LEU A 467 -5.63 24.60 -6.44
CA LEU A 467 -4.85 24.21 -5.25
C LEU A 467 -3.42 24.77 -5.21
N THR A 468 -2.92 25.32 -6.33
CA THR A 468 -1.60 25.96 -6.42
C THR A 468 -1.76 27.48 -6.54
N VAL A 469 -0.93 28.24 -5.83
CA VAL A 469 -0.91 29.72 -5.93
C VAL A 469 0.11 30.15 -6.98
N ASP A 470 -0.26 31.11 -7.83
CA ASP A 470 0.60 31.61 -8.91
C ASP A 470 1.89 32.25 -8.39
N SER A 471 3.01 31.91 -9.03
CA SER A 471 4.41 32.20 -8.62
C SER A 471 4.84 33.69 -8.67
N GLY A 472 3.89 34.63 -8.70
CA GLY A 472 4.13 36.05 -9.01
C GLY A 472 4.80 36.91 -7.92
N ALA A 473 4.92 36.40 -6.68
CA ALA A 473 5.59 37.09 -5.57
C ALA A 473 6.30 36.09 -4.66
N PRO A 474 7.44 36.45 -4.03
CA PRO A 474 8.09 35.62 -3.03
C PRO A 474 7.23 35.53 -1.76
N PHE A 475 7.11 34.32 -1.19
CA PHE A 475 6.35 34.07 0.03
C PHE A 475 6.96 34.80 1.24
N ASP A 476 6.25 35.80 1.78
CA ASP A 476 6.53 36.34 3.10
C ASP A 476 5.67 35.62 4.16
N PRO A 477 6.28 34.84 5.07
CA PRO A 477 5.53 34.17 6.13
C PRO A 477 4.90 35.15 7.13
N LYS A 478 5.37 36.40 7.25
CA LYS A 478 4.84 37.36 8.25
C LYS A 478 3.46 37.90 7.87
N THR A 479 3.15 38.00 6.58
CA THR A 479 1.88 38.47 6.04
C THR A 479 0.95 37.33 5.56
N ALA A 480 1.37 36.08 5.69
CA ALA A 480 0.66 34.90 5.21
C ALA A 480 -0.65 34.59 5.99
N THR A 481 -1.78 35.11 5.50
CA THR A 481 -3.13 34.88 6.03
C THR A 481 -3.86 33.66 5.43
N LYS A 482 -3.34 33.10 4.32
CA LYS A 482 -3.93 31.96 3.60
C LYS A 482 -3.44 30.62 4.17
N PRO A 483 -4.30 29.59 4.34
CA PRO A 483 -3.92 28.26 4.84
C PRO A 483 -2.81 27.52 4.05
N SER A 484 -2.51 27.96 2.83
CA SER A 484 -1.38 27.49 2.01
C SER A 484 0.01 27.86 2.56
N TYR A 485 0.08 28.72 3.59
CA TYR A 485 1.34 29.07 4.28
C TYR A 485 2.11 27.85 4.81
N VAL A 486 1.40 26.75 5.13
CA VAL A 486 2.02 25.50 5.63
C VAL A 486 2.94 24.82 4.62
N PHE A 487 2.80 25.18 3.33
CA PHE A 487 3.65 24.77 2.21
C PHE A 487 4.25 26.00 1.47
N SER A 488 4.48 27.13 2.17
CA SER A 488 5.03 28.37 1.58
C SER A 488 4.28 28.86 0.32
N ASP A 489 2.95 28.74 0.31
CA ASP A 489 2.08 29.04 -0.84
C ASP A 489 2.42 28.26 -2.13
N ALA A 490 3.10 27.11 -2.04
CA ALA A 490 3.19 26.14 -3.13
C ALA A 490 1.87 25.40 -3.36
N TYR A 491 1.15 25.07 -2.28
CA TYR A 491 -0.06 24.25 -2.31
C TYR A 491 -1.06 24.59 -1.19
N LEU A 492 -2.34 24.39 -1.46
CA LEU A 492 -3.46 24.46 -0.52
C LEU A 492 -4.07 23.05 -0.36
N PRO A 493 -4.13 22.49 0.87
CA PRO A 493 -4.73 21.17 1.09
C PRO A 493 -6.16 21.08 0.54
N LEU A 494 -6.47 20.01 -0.19
CA LEU A 494 -7.75 19.86 -0.90
C LEU A 494 -8.96 19.99 0.03
N ILE A 495 -8.85 19.46 1.24
CA ILE A 495 -9.89 19.55 2.28
C ILE A 495 -10.25 21.00 2.63
N VAL A 496 -9.28 21.91 2.67
CA VAL A 496 -9.53 23.34 2.94
C VAL A 496 -10.36 23.97 1.82
N GLN A 497 -10.10 23.59 0.57
CA GLN A 497 -10.86 24.07 -0.58
C GLN A 497 -12.24 23.40 -0.74
N ILE A 498 -12.42 22.18 -0.22
CA ILE A 498 -13.75 21.56 -0.09
C ILE A 498 -14.57 22.32 0.97
N LEU A 499 -13.95 22.75 2.08
CA LEU A 499 -14.63 23.53 3.11
C LEU A 499 -15.03 24.92 2.63
N SER A 500 -14.16 25.66 1.92
CA SER A 500 -14.50 26.99 1.38
C SER A 500 -15.72 26.92 0.45
N HIS A 501 -15.71 25.99 -0.51
CA HIS A 501 -16.87 25.72 -1.38
C HIS A 501 -18.11 25.18 -0.65
N THR A 502 -17.99 24.71 0.59
CA THR A 502 -19.15 24.33 1.42
C THR A 502 -19.72 25.51 2.20
N LEU A 503 -18.87 26.42 2.68
CA LEU A 503 -19.29 27.69 3.31
C LEU A 503 -19.97 28.62 2.28
N ASP A 504 -19.47 28.68 1.06
CA ASP A 504 -20.11 29.40 -0.08
C ASP A 504 -21.44 28.77 -0.54
N GLY A 505 -21.76 27.56 -0.07
CA GLY A 505 -22.98 26.81 -0.38
C GLY A 505 -22.72 25.46 -1.05
N TRP A 506 -23.02 24.38 -0.33
CA TRP A 506 -22.82 22.99 -0.80
C TRP A 506 -23.48 22.70 -2.15
N ASN A 507 -22.67 22.39 -3.15
CA ASN A 507 -23.11 21.96 -4.47
C ASN A 507 -22.37 20.69 -4.89
N GLN A 508 -22.92 19.53 -4.50
CA GLN A 508 -22.36 18.21 -4.80
C GLN A 508 -22.08 18.02 -6.30
N THR A 509 -22.96 18.50 -7.19
CA THR A 509 -22.79 18.37 -8.65
C THR A 509 -21.62 19.21 -9.19
N LYS A 510 -21.39 20.42 -8.65
CA LYS A 510 -20.21 21.25 -8.99
C LYS A 510 -18.94 20.58 -8.49
N LEU A 511 -18.92 20.17 -7.22
CA LEU A 511 -17.74 19.56 -6.60
C LEU A 511 -17.38 18.21 -7.26
N GLN A 512 -18.38 17.38 -7.59
CA GLN A 512 -18.18 16.11 -8.28
C GLN A 512 -17.64 16.28 -9.71
N LYS A 513 -17.93 17.42 -10.37
CA LYS A 513 -17.31 17.77 -11.66
C LYS A 513 -15.85 18.19 -11.49
N SER A 514 -15.50 18.94 -10.45
CA SER A 514 -14.12 19.36 -10.19
C SER A 514 -13.20 18.19 -9.77
N LEU A 515 -13.68 17.30 -8.88
CA LEU A 515 -12.92 16.12 -8.45
C LEU A 515 -12.99 14.94 -9.44
N GLY A 516 -14.08 14.88 -10.22
CA GLY A 516 -14.37 13.83 -11.20
C GLY A 516 -14.77 12.47 -10.62
N PRO A 517 -15.05 11.47 -11.47
CA PRO A 517 -15.76 10.25 -11.08
C PRO A 517 -14.94 9.30 -10.19
N ASP A 518 -13.61 9.42 -10.19
CA ASP A 518 -12.75 8.54 -9.39
C ASP A 518 -12.72 8.90 -7.89
N ILE A 519 -13.16 10.12 -7.52
CA ILE A 519 -13.39 10.55 -6.13
C ILE A 519 -14.90 10.75 -5.97
N PRO A 520 -15.67 9.69 -5.69
CA PRO A 520 -17.12 9.78 -5.55
C PRO A 520 -17.50 10.58 -4.29
N ILE A 521 -18.54 11.39 -4.41
CA ILE A 521 -19.07 12.23 -3.33
C ILE A 521 -20.49 11.78 -3.02
N ALA A 522 -20.80 11.64 -1.73
CA ALA A 522 -22.16 11.48 -1.24
C ALA A 522 -22.47 12.55 -0.19
N SER A 523 -23.74 12.95 -0.09
CA SER A 523 -24.20 13.80 1.02
C SER A 523 -25.61 13.44 1.45
N THR A 524 -25.88 13.62 2.74
CA THR A 524 -27.22 13.57 3.33
C THR A 524 -27.42 14.84 4.16
N PRO A 525 -27.79 15.96 3.53
CA PRO A 525 -28.10 17.20 4.23
C PRO A 525 -29.49 17.13 4.87
N SER A 526 -29.62 17.65 6.09
CA SER A 526 -30.92 17.80 6.75
C SER A 526 -31.63 19.09 6.28
N PRO A 527 -32.96 19.08 6.11
CA PRO A 527 -33.72 20.31 5.82
C PRO A 527 -33.81 21.28 7.01
N ALA A 528 -33.30 20.89 8.20
CA ALA A 528 -33.28 21.75 9.38
C ALA A 528 -32.30 22.92 9.21
N LYS A 529 -32.84 24.14 8.99
CA LYS A 529 -32.03 25.37 9.01
C LYS A 529 -31.34 25.53 10.36
N LEU A 530 -30.02 25.74 10.31
CA LEU A 530 -29.19 26.02 11.49
C LEU A 530 -29.56 27.38 12.07
N ASP A 531 -29.62 27.49 13.41
CA ASP A 531 -29.73 28.79 14.07
C ASP A 531 -28.36 29.49 14.02
N PRO A 532 -28.21 30.63 13.30
CA PRO A 532 -26.92 31.30 13.14
C PRO A 532 -26.38 31.92 14.43
N ARG A 533 -27.18 31.95 15.52
CA ARG A 533 -26.75 32.44 16.83
C ARG A 533 -25.88 31.43 17.58
N ILE A 534 -25.86 30.16 17.15
CA ILE A 534 -25.05 29.10 17.77
C ILE A 534 -23.86 28.79 16.86
N LYS A 535 -22.63 29.07 17.33
CA LYS A 535 -21.39 28.64 16.67
C LYS A 535 -21.19 27.13 16.81
N LYS A 536 -22.00 26.34 16.10
CA LYS A 536 -21.91 24.88 16.09
C LYS A 536 -20.59 24.42 15.46
N ALA A 537 -20.10 23.26 15.90
CA ALA A 537 -18.84 22.71 15.42
C ALA A 537 -18.97 22.07 14.03
N VAL A 538 -17.87 22.09 13.28
CA VAL A 538 -17.63 21.33 12.05
C VAL A 538 -16.62 20.24 12.36
N LEU A 539 -16.98 18.99 12.08
CA LEU A 539 -16.16 17.81 12.34
C LEU A 539 -15.63 17.22 11.03
N ILE A 540 -14.35 16.86 11.00
CA ILE A 540 -13.68 16.29 9.81
C ILE A 540 -13.00 14.98 10.22
N CYS A 541 -13.36 13.87 9.58
CA CYS A 541 -12.81 12.55 9.84
C CYS A 541 -11.92 12.10 8.67
N PHE A 542 -10.61 12.07 8.91
CA PHE A 542 -9.61 11.59 7.95
C PHE A 542 -9.47 10.07 7.98
N ILE A 543 -9.86 9.42 6.89
CA ILE A 543 -9.78 7.97 6.70
C ILE A 543 -8.52 7.67 5.90
N GLY A 544 -7.50 7.13 6.58
CA GLY A 544 -6.13 7.00 6.04
C GLY A 544 -5.16 8.10 6.51
N GLY A 545 -5.53 8.88 7.52
CA GLY A 545 -4.61 9.73 8.28
C GLY A 545 -4.58 11.21 7.92
N VAL A 546 -3.99 12.02 8.80
CA VAL A 546 -3.82 13.48 8.64
C VAL A 546 -2.41 13.91 9.03
N SER A 547 -1.84 14.88 8.30
CA SER A 547 -0.56 15.51 8.65
C SER A 547 -0.75 16.74 9.54
N PHE A 548 0.26 17.10 10.34
CA PHE A 548 0.21 18.32 11.14
C PHE A 548 0.21 19.61 10.31
N ALA A 549 0.72 19.57 9.06
CA ALA A 549 0.55 20.66 8.10
C ALA A 549 -0.94 20.91 7.80
N GLU A 550 -1.72 19.85 7.52
CA GLU A 550 -3.16 19.97 7.30
C GLU A 550 -3.92 20.41 8.55
N VAL A 551 -3.55 19.89 9.73
CA VAL A 551 -4.11 20.34 11.02
C VAL A 551 -3.88 21.86 11.20
N ALA A 552 -2.66 22.35 10.95
CA ALA A 552 -2.33 23.77 11.08
C ALA A 552 -3.00 24.66 10.01
N ALA A 553 -3.20 24.15 8.79
CA ALA A 553 -3.95 24.82 7.74
C ALA A 553 -5.46 24.91 8.07
N LEU A 554 -6.06 23.80 8.53
CA LEU A 554 -7.45 23.74 8.96
C LEU A 554 -7.72 24.63 10.18
N ARG A 555 -6.81 24.67 11.15
CA ARG A 555 -6.88 25.60 12.31
C ARG A 555 -6.89 27.06 11.86
N GLN A 556 -5.99 27.47 10.96
CA GLN A 556 -6.00 28.85 10.44
C GLN A 556 -7.29 29.13 9.63
N PHE A 557 -7.75 28.18 8.82
CA PHE A 557 -9.00 28.33 8.07
C PHE A 557 -10.22 28.49 8.99
N ALA A 558 -10.30 27.71 10.08
CA ALA A 558 -11.37 27.80 11.07
C ALA A 558 -11.32 29.13 11.87
N GLN A 559 -10.12 29.63 12.19
CA GLN A 559 -9.93 30.95 12.78
C GLN A 559 -10.39 32.08 11.85
N ASN A 560 -9.93 32.07 10.59
CA ASN A 560 -10.31 33.06 9.56
C ASN A 560 -11.83 33.10 9.32
N ASN A 561 -12.51 31.96 9.39
CA ASN A 561 -13.96 31.83 9.16
C ASN A 561 -14.80 31.75 10.46
N ASN A 562 -14.18 31.95 11.63
CA ASN A 562 -14.84 32.10 12.93
C ASN A 562 -15.75 30.92 13.39
N PHE A 563 -15.43 29.68 12.99
CA PHE A 563 -16.17 28.46 13.37
C PHE A 563 -15.34 27.51 14.24
N ARG A 564 -16.00 26.64 15.03
CA ARG A 564 -15.32 25.62 15.86
C ARG A 564 -15.01 24.39 15.01
N LEU A 565 -13.74 23.99 14.97
CA LEU A 565 -13.26 22.80 14.27
C LEU A 565 -13.10 21.62 15.25
N ILE A 566 -13.36 20.40 14.77
CA ILE A 566 -12.96 19.13 15.40
C ILE A 566 -12.35 18.25 14.30
N ILE A 567 -11.15 17.73 14.52
CA ILE A 567 -10.48 16.78 13.62
C ILE A 567 -10.48 15.40 14.28
N LEU A 568 -11.06 14.42 13.58
CA LEU A 568 -10.88 13.00 13.84
C LEU A 568 -9.93 12.42 12.79
N THR A 569 -9.10 11.44 13.17
CA THR A 569 -8.25 10.73 12.22
C THR A 569 -8.10 9.25 12.58
N THR A 570 -7.86 8.40 11.58
CA THR A 570 -7.39 7.02 11.84
C THR A 570 -6.05 7.01 12.55
N ASN A 571 -5.12 7.88 12.15
CA ASN A 571 -3.80 8.07 12.80
C ASN A 571 -3.15 9.39 12.31
N ILE A 572 -2.14 9.89 13.01
CA ILE A 572 -1.27 10.99 12.55
C ILE A 572 -0.24 10.43 11.55
N LEU A 573 0.00 11.16 10.45
CA LEU A 573 0.95 10.77 9.40
C LEU A 573 2.34 11.37 9.65
N ASN A 574 3.36 10.52 9.71
CA ASN A 574 4.75 10.87 9.41
C ASN A 574 5.04 10.54 7.93
N ARG A 575 5.78 11.42 7.23
CA ARG A 575 6.02 11.30 5.78
C ARG A 575 6.89 10.10 5.37
N GLU A 576 7.82 9.65 6.22
CA GLU A 576 8.69 8.51 5.93
C GLU A 576 7.94 7.19 6.25
N GLU A 577 7.21 7.14 7.37
CA GLU A 577 6.34 6.01 7.72
C GLU A 577 5.23 5.75 6.68
N THR A 578 4.68 6.82 6.08
CA THR A 578 3.67 6.78 5.01
C THR A 578 4.10 5.90 3.83
N LEU A 579 5.38 5.90 3.46
CA LEU A 579 5.90 5.11 2.34
C LEU A 579 6.20 3.65 2.71
N GLY A 580 5.98 3.26 3.97
CA GLY A 580 6.22 1.92 4.47
C GLY A 580 7.52 1.74 5.23
N ALA A 581 8.06 2.76 5.90
CA ALA A 581 9.27 2.61 6.72
C ALA A 581 9.15 1.53 7.81
N HIS A 582 7.94 1.29 8.32
CA HIS A 582 7.67 0.20 9.25
C HIS A 582 7.91 -1.19 8.66
N TRP A 583 7.77 -1.41 7.33
CA TRP A 583 7.94 -2.73 6.72
C TRP A 583 9.35 -3.30 6.90
N MET A 584 10.37 -2.42 7.00
CA MET A 584 11.76 -2.82 7.28
C MET A 584 12.08 -2.95 8.78
N GLY A 585 11.20 -2.46 9.67
CA GLY A 585 11.40 -2.49 11.12
C GLY A 585 10.50 -3.48 11.88
N SER A 586 9.36 -3.85 11.30
CA SER A 586 8.60 -5.03 11.70
C SER A 586 9.14 -6.27 10.99
N GLY A 587 9.25 -7.39 11.70
CA GLY A 587 9.60 -8.71 11.15
C GLY A 587 8.57 -9.30 10.18
N GLU A 588 7.83 -8.48 9.44
CA GLU A 588 6.94 -8.90 8.35
C GLU A 588 7.68 -9.06 7.02
N ILE A 589 8.66 -8.19 6.73
CA ILE A 589 9.64 -8.48 5.66
C ILE A 589 10.45 -9.71 6.05
N GLU A 590 10.81 -9.89 7.32
CA GLU A 590 11.35 -11.18 7.77
C GLU A 590 10.34 -12.31 7.56
N CYS A 591 9.08 -12.25 8.01
CA CYS A 591 8.12 -13.34 7.79
C CYS A 591 7.96 -13.71 6.30
N ALA A 592 7.90 -12.72 5.41
CA ALA A 592 7.83 -12.95 3.96
C ALA A 592 9.15 -13.52 3.39
N LEU A 593 10.30 -13.07 3.89
CA LEU A 593 11.61 -13.64 3.57
C LEU A 593 11.91 -14.93 4.33
N TYR A 594 11.16 -15.32 5.36
CA TYR A 594 11.41 -16.47 6.24
C TYR A 594 10.54 -17.65 5.82
N GLU A 595 9.31 -17.41 5.35
CA GLU A 595 8.59 -18.38 4.51
C GLU A 595 9.31 -18.60 3.16
N TYR A 596 10.20 -17.69 2.73
CA TYR A 596 11.09 -17.88 1.56
C TYR A 596 12.41 -18.59 1.93
N CYS A 597 13.13 -18.12 2.96
CA CYS A 597 14.48 -18.57 3.33
C CYS A 597 14.49 -19.76 4.28
N LYS A 598 13.37 -20.19 4.89
CA LYS A 598 13.26 -21.56 5.43
C LYS A 598 13.35 -22.64 4.35
N SER A 599 13.24 -22.28 3.06
CA SER A 599 13.60 -23.17 1.95
C SER A 599 15.09 -23.13 1.55
N ALA A 600 15.91 -22.32 2.23
CA ALA A 600 17.26 -21.96 1.80
C ALA A 600 18.26 -21.66 2.95
N ALA A 601 18.13 -22.31 4.11
CA ALA A 601 19.09 -22.17 5.21
C ALA A 601 19.25 -23.46 6.05
N PRO A 602 20.42 -24.12 6.07
CA PRO A 602 20.80 -25.02 7.14
C PRO A 602 21.19 -24.23 8.40
N GLY A 603 20.99 -24.82 9.58
CA GLY A 603 21.22 -24.12 10.85
C GLY A 603 22.70 -23.92 11.20
N SER A 604 23.04 -22.77 11.76
CA SER A 604 24.37 -22.50 12.32
C SER A 604 24.55 -23.19 13.68
N SER A 605 25.61 -23.99 13.79
CA SER A 605 26.14 -24.46 15.07
C SER A 605 27.53 -23.87 15.28
N SER A 606 27.80 -23.38 16.48
CA SER A 606 29.02 -22.66 16.81
C SER A 606 30.08 -23.60 17.37
N GLN A 607 31.14 -23.87 16.60
CA GLN A 607 32.38 -24.48 17.08
C GLN A 607 33.60 -23.78 16.47
N ASN A 608 34.60 -23.52 17.31
CA ASN A 608 35.96 -23.20 16.87
C ASN A 608 36.74 -24.52 16.70
N MET A 609 37.54 -24.65 15.63
CA MET A 609 38.98 -24.99 15.66
C MET A 609 39.51 -25.24 14.23
N GLU A 610 40.84 -25.24 14.08
CA GLU A 610 41.51 -25.28 12.78
C GLU A 610 41.35 -26.62 12.04
N SER A 611 40.95 -26.57 10.77
CA SER A 611 41.02 -27.68 9.82
C SER A 611 41.02 -27.15 8.37
N PRO A 612 41.62 -27.88 7.40
CA PRO A 612 41.71 -27.42 6.01
C PRO A 612 40.35 -27.43 5.30
N ALA A 613 40.11 -26.42 4.44
CA ALA A 613 38.88 -26.33 3.68
C ALA A 613 38.81 -27.44 2.61
N LYS A 614 37.75 -28.25 2.64
CA LYS A 614 37.57 -29.40 1.72
C LYS A 614 37.24 -28.93 0.30
N THR A 615 37.90 -29.52 -0.69
CA THR A 615 37.67 -29.25 -2.12
C THR A 615 36.22 -29.55 -2.53
N PRO A 616 35.52 -28.68 -3.28
CA PRO A 616 34.13 -28.92 -3.69
C PRO A 616 34.01 -30.05 -4.72
N ASN A 617 33.16 -31.06 -4.48
CA ASN A 617 32.98 -32.14 -5.46
C ASN A 617 32.18 -31.68 -6.68
N ARG A 618 32.90 -31.39 -7.77
CA ARG A 618 32.34 -30.97 -9.05
C ARG A 618 31.53 -32.06 -9.77
N HIS A 619 31.89 -33.33 -9.63
CA HIS A 619 31.25 -34.42 -10.36
C HIS A 619 29.81 -34.68 -9.88
N ASP A 620 29.60 -34.65 -8.55
CA ASP A 620 28.27 -34.74 -7.94
C ASP A 620 27.36 -33.58 -8.39
N PHE A 621 27.94 -32.36 -8.43
CA PHE A 621 27.24 -31.14 -8.83
C PHE A 621 26.77 -31.17 -10.30
N GLU A 622 27.64 -31.55 -11.23
CA GLU A 622 27.30 -31.66 -12.65
C GLU A 622 26.24 -32.77 -12.89
N THR A 623 26.34 -33.89 -12.17
CA THR A 623 25.37 -34.99 -12.19
C THR A 623 23.98 -34.56 -11.72
N GLU A 624 23.88 -33.86 -10.59
CA GLU A 624 22.58 -33.46 -10.03
C GLU A 624 21.95 -32.29 -10.81
N ILE A 625 22.75 -31.38 -11.39
CA ILE A 625 22.25 -30.39 -12.35
C ILE A 625 21.63 -31.07 -13.58
N TRP A 626 22.25 -32.14 -14.10
CA TRP A 626 21.72 -32.88 -15.24
C TRP A 626 20.37 -33.52 -14.92
N ARG A 627 20.21 -34.14 -13.74
CA ARG A 627 18.92 -34.68 -13.27
C ARG A 627 17.84 -33.61 -13.19
N LEU A 628 18.13 -32.47 -12.58
CA LEU A 628 17.18 -31.36 -12.44
C LEU A 628 16.80 -30.72 -13.78
N ASN A 629 17.74 -30.59 -14.73
CA ASN A 629 17.44 -30.15 -16.09
C ASN A 629 16.44 -31.10 -16.78
N ASN A 630 16.66 -32.41 -16.70
CA ASN A 630 15.75 -33.41 -17.27
C ASN A 630 14.36 -33.38 -16.62
N ALA A 631 14.29 -33.22 -15.29
CA ALA A 631 13.02 -33.08 -14.57
C ALA A 631 12.25 -31.82 -15.01
N ILE A 632 12.93 -30.68 -15.15
CA ILE A 632 12.36 -29.43 -15.67
C ILE A 632 11.82 -29.64 -17.09
N SER A 633 12.60 -30.26 -17.98
CA SER A 633 12.20 -30.54 -19.37
C SER A 633 11.02 -31.50 -19.46
N LYS A 634 10.90 -32.47 -18.55
CA LYS A 634 9.73 -33.34 -18.44
C LYS A 634 8.49 -32.57 -17.99
N ALA A 635 8.60 -31.76 -16.93
CA ALA A 635 7.48 -30.96 -16.42
C ALA A 635 6.92 -29.96 -17.46
N TYR A 636 7.78 -29.39 -18.32
CA TYR A 636 7.34 -28.61 -19.48
C TYR A 636 6.48 -29.43 -20.46
N LYS A 637 6.95 -30.62 -20.86
CA LYS A 637 6.20 -31.53 -21.76
C LYS A 637 4.87 -32.00 -21.15
N ASP A 638 4.82 -32.25 -19.85
CA ASP A 638 3.60 -32.64 -19.15
C ASP A 638 2.57 -31.48 -19.08
N ILE A 639 3.01 -30.23 -18.94
CA ILE A 639 2.16 -29.03 -19.06
C ILE A 639 1.60 -28.90 -20.48
N GLU A 640 2.46 -29.02 -21.49
CA GLU A 640 2.08 -28.91 -22.91
C GLU A 640 1.06 -29.99 -23.32
N LYS A 641 1.32 -31.24 -22.93
CA LYS A 641 0.43 -32.39 -23.15
C LYS A 641 -0.94 -32.24 -22.48
N TYR A 642 -1.02 -31.61 -21.30
CA TYR A 642 -2.30 -31.40 -20.62
C TYR A 642 -3.06 -30.16 -21.13
N TRP A 643 -2.33 -29.11 -21.50
CA TRP A 643 -2.88 -27.78 -21.85
C TRP A 643 -2.96 -27.58 -23.38
N THR A 644 -3.66 -28.50 -24.04
CA THR A 644 -3.95 -28.48 -25.48
C THR A 644 -4.77 -27.24 -25.90
N GLU A 645 -4.72 -26.87 -27.17
CA GLU A 645 -5.41 -25.67 -27.68
C GLU A 645 -6.94 -25.77 -27.52
N GLU A 646 -7.51 -26.95 -27.74
CA GLU A 646 -8.93 -27.26 -27.48
C GLU A 646 -9.34 -26.91 -26.04
N ARG A 647 -8.53 -27.27 -25.03
CA ARG A 647 -8.78 -26.95 -23.62
C ARG A 647 -8.56 -25.47 -23.28
N ARG A 648 -7.72 -24.76 -24.05
CA ARG A 648 -7.57 -23.29 -23.94
C ARG A 648 -8.84 -22.61 -24.42
N LEU A 649 -9.40 -23.05 -25.54
CA LEU A 649 -10.68 -22.57 -26.09
C LEU A 649 -11.86 -22.91 -25.16
N GLU A 650 -11.95 -24.15 -24.65
CA GLU A 650 -12.96 -24.54 -23.65
C GLU A 650 -12.87 -23.67 -22.39
N SER A 651 -11.66 -23.50 -21.83
CA SER A 651 -11.45 -22.62 -20.67
C SER A 651 -11.69 -21.13 -20.97
N ALA A 652 -11.62 -20.69 -22.22
CA ALA A 652 -11.95 -19.32 -22.60
C ALA A 652 -13.47 -19.13 -22.71
N ALA A 653 -14.18 -20.07 -23.36
CA ALA A 653 -15.63 -20.07 -23.45
C ALA A 653 -16.30 -20.11 -22.06
N LEU A 654 -15.84 -21.01 -21.18
CA LEU A 654 -16.34 -21.12 -19.81
C LEU A 654 -16.09 -19.86 -18.96
N LYS A 655 -14.98 -19.12 -19.18
CA LYS A 655 -14.74 -17.82 -18.53
C LYS A 655 -15.76 -16.77 -18.97
N THR A 656 -16.03 -16.69 -20.27
CA THR A 656 -17.00 -15.75 -20.84
C THR A 656 -18.42 -16.06 -20.34
N GLU A 657 -18.80 -17.35 -20.28
CA GLU A 657 -20.08 -17.75 -19.69
C GLU A 657 -20.13 -17.44 -18.18
N GLU A 658 -19.07 -17.71 -17.42
CA GLU A 658 -19.01 -17.39 -15.98
C GLU A 658 -19.23 -15.88 -15.73
N GLN A 659 -18.60 -15.02 -16.53
CA GLN A 659 -18.76 -13.56 -16.43
C GLN A 659 -20.19 -13.11 -16.76
N PHE A 660 -20.80 -13.66 -17.82
CA PHE A 660 -22.19 -13.37 -18.20
C PHE A 660 -23.21 -13.86 -17.16
N LEU A 661 -23.03 -15.05 -16.61
CA LEU A 661 -23.89 -15.56 -15.54
C LEU A 661 -23.73 -14.76 -14.24
N LYS A 662 -22.53 -14.23 -13.96
CA LYS A 662 -22.24 -13.39 -12.79
C LYS A 662 -22.91 -12.01 -12.88
N SER A 663 -23.02 -11.39 -14.06
CA SER A 663 -23.77 -10.14 -14.23
C SER A 663 -25.28 -10.38 -14.14
N ASN A 664 -25.81 -11.44 -14.76
CA ASN A 664 -27.22 -11.81 -14.66
C ASN A 664 -27.65 -12.17 -13.23
N LEU A 665 -26.77 -12.79 -12.44
CA LEU A 665 -27.02 -13.06 -11.02
C LEU A 665 -27.13 -11.77 -10.19
N LEU A 666 -26.51 -10.67 -10.62
CA LEU A 666 -26.59 -9.37 -9.95
C LEU A 666 -27.92 -8.66 -10.25
N SER A 667 -28.36 -8.63 -11.50
CA SER A 667 -29.65 -8.03 -11.90
C SER A 667 -30.85 -8.86 -11.43
N SER A 668 -30.76 -10.19 -11.43
CA SER A 668 -31.80 -11.06 -10.87
C SER A 668 -31.96 -10.87 -9.35
N LYS A 669 -30.86 -10.62 -8.62
CA LYS A 669 -30.90 -10.29 -7.18
C LYS A 669 -31.64 -8.98 -6.89
N THR A 670 -31.38 -7.91 -7.64
CA THR A 670 -32.09 -6.62 -7.42
C THR A 670 -33.57 -6.72 -7.80
N SER A 671 -33.91 -7.37 -8.92
CA SER A 671 -35.29 -7.69 -9.31
C SER A 671 -36.04 -8.46 -8.20
N THR A 672 -35.45 -9.56 -7.72
CA THR A 672 -36.06 -10.40 -6.67
C THR A 672 -36.32 -9.60 -5.38
N LYS A 673 -35.38 -8.74 -4.98
CA LYS A 673 -35.51 -7.86 -3.80
C LYS A 673 -36.67 -6.87 -3.94
N VAL A 674 -36.82 -6.23 -5.10
CA VAL A 674 -37.93 -5.29 -5.37
C VAL A 674 -39.29 -5.99 -5.28
N HIS A 675 -39.42 -7.20 -5.83
CA HIS A 675 -40.67 -7.96 -5.72
C HIS A 675 -40.95 -8.48 -4.31
N GLU A 676 -39.91 -8.87 -3.56
CA GLU A 676 -40.01 -9.26 -2.15
C GLU A 676 -40.55 -8.11 -1.28
N ASP A 677 -39.95 -6.93 -1.41
CA ASP A 677 -40.30 -5.77 -0.59
C ASP A 677 -41.66 -5.18 -1.01
N ASN A 678 -42.09 -5.34 -2.27
CA ASN A 678 -43.46 -5.05 -2.69
C ASN A 678 -44.49 -6.01 -2.05
N ALA A 679 -44.22 -7.32 -2.09
CA ALA A 679 -45.11 -8.32 -1.48
C ALA A 679 -45.26 -8.11 0.05
N LYS A 680 -44.18 -7.70 0.74
CA LYS A 680 -44.23 -7.30 2.16
C LYS A 680 -45.11 -6.07 2.40
N LYS A 681 -44.98 -5.02 1.58
CA LYS A 681 -45.78 -3.78 1.71
C LYS A 681 -47.28 -4.07 1.62
N VAL A 682 -47.72 -4.84 0.62
CA VAL A 682 -49.14 -5.21 0.47
C VAL A 682 -49.61 -6.10 1.63
N HIS A 683 -48.76 -7.02 2.12
CA HIS A 683 -49.08 -7.84 3.29
C HIS A 683 -49.32 -7.02 4.57
N VAL A 684 -48.49 -6.01 4.84
CA VAL A 684 -48.65 -5.14 6.02
C VAL A 684 -49.94 -4.31 5.92
N LEU A 685 -50.26 -3.78 4.73
CA LEU A 685 -51.53 -3.07 4.50
C LEU A 685 -52.74 -4.00 4.73
N LEU A 686 -52.67 -5.24 4.22
CA LEU A 686 -53.69 -6.27 4.44
C LEU A 686 -53.86 -6.61 5.94
N GLN A 687 -52.75 -6.84 6.66
CA GLN A 687 -52.80 -7.14 8.10
C GLN A 687 -53.41 -5.98 8.92
N ASN A 688 -53.10 -4.74 8.56
CA ASN A 688 -53.67 -3.55 9.21
C ASN A 688 -55.19 -3.45 8.96
N LYS A 689 -55.64 -3.63 7.70
CA LYS A 689 -57.08 -3.62 7.37
C LYS A 689 -57.84 -4.81 7.95
N GLN A 690 -57.23 -5.99 8.03
CA GLN A 690 -57.78 -7.14 8.74
C GLN A 690 -57.86 -6.93 10.26
N LYS A 691 -56.96 -6.12 10.85
CA LYS A 691 -57.08 -5.71 12.26
C LYS A 691 -58.26 -4.75 12.44
N GLU A 692 -58.34 -3.70 11.63
CA GLU A 692 -59.44 -2.74 11.63
C GLU A 692 -60.82 -3.42 11.45
N LEU A 693 -60.87 -4.53 10.71
CA LEU A 693 -62.06 -5.38 10.58
C LEU A 693 -62.40 -6.12 11.89
N ARG A 694 -61.43 -6.76 12.56
CA ARG A 694 -61.64 -7.45 13.85
C ARG A 694 -62.04 -6.47 14.96
N ASP A 695 -61.36 -5.33 15.05
CA ASP A 695 -61.63 -4.27 16.02
C ASP A 695 -63.08 -3.72 15.88
N LEU A 696 -63.75 -3.93 14.73
CA LEU A 696 -65.19 -3.64 14.51
C LEU A 696 -66.14 -4.79 14.87
N GLU A 697 -65.66 -6.04 14.79
CA GLU A 697 -66.42 -7.28 15.06
C GLU A 697 -66.55 -7.60 16.56
N ASP A 698 -65.61 -7.14 17.40
CA ASP A 698 -65.55 -7.38 18.86
C ASP A 698 -66.66 -6.64 19.66
N GLY A 699 -67.93 -6.71 19.23
CA GLY A 699 -69.07 -6.13 19.95
C GLY A 699 -70.42 -6.29 19.25
N ASP A 700 -71.28 -5.27 19.37
CA ASP A 700 -72.72 -5.27 19.01
C ASP A 700 -73.12 -5.53 17.52
N LEU A 701 -72.21 -6.04 16.67
CA LEU A 701 -72.44 -6.29 15.23
C LEU A 701 -73.19 -7.63 14.98
N THR A 702 -74.39 -7.78 15.54
CA THR A 702 -75.18 -9.04 15.49
C THR A 702 -75.70 -9.43 14.09
N TYR A 703 -75.62 -8.55 13.08
CA TYR A 703 -76.14 -8.81 11.74
C TYR A 703 -75.14 -8.34 10.67
N LYS A 704 -74.32 -9.24 10.15
CA LYS A 704 -73.31 -8.96 9.10
C LYS A 704 -73.88 -8.75 7.68
N ASN A 705 -75.21 -8.76 7.52
CA ASN A 705 -75.90 -8.51 6.25
C ASN A 705 -76.80 -7.26 6.41
N PRO A 706 -76.68 -6.23 5.54
CA PRO A 706 -77.32 -4.94 5.76
C PRO A 706 -78.83 -4.98 5.58
N ASP A 707 -79.35 -5.82 4.69
CA ASP A 707 -80.78 -5.86 4.40
C ASP A 707 -81.53 -6.67 5.46
N ARG A 708 -80.88 -7.72 6.00
CA ARG A 708 -81.36 -8.42 7.21
C ARG A 708 -81.32 -7.51 8.45
N ALA A 709 -80.30 -6.66 8.59
CA ALA A 709 -80.22 -5.69 9.69
C ALA A 709 -81.32 -4.62 9.60
N LYS A 710 -81.58 -4.07 8.41
CA LYS A 710 -82.69 -3.13 8.16
C LYS A 710 -84.05 -3.78 8.43
N ALA A 711 -84.29 -4.98 7.89
CA ALA A 711 -85.56 -5.68 8.06
C ALA A 711 -85.88 -5.96 9.55
N MET A 712 -84.87 -6.38 10.33
CA MET A 712 -85.02 -6.57 11.78
C MET A 712 -85.34 -5.25 12.50
N LEU A 713 -84.68 -4.14 12.13
CA LEU A 713 -84.97 -2.83 12.69
C LEU A 713 -86.42 -2.40 12.41
N THR A 714 -86.88 -2.49 11.15
CA THR A 714 -88.26 -2.17 10.77
C THR A 714 -89.29 -3.05 11.50
N GLN A 715 -88.99 -4.34 11.70
CA GLN A 715 -89.84 -5.25 12.46
C GLN A 715 -89.96 -4.84 13.94
N LEU A 716 -88.86 -4.42 14.58
CA LEU A 716 -88.86 -3.92 15.96
C LEU A 716 -89.60 -2.58 16.09
N GLU A 717 -89.42 -1.66 15.14
CA GLU A 717 -90.12 -0.36 15.14
C GLU A 717 -91.62 -0.51 14.89
N THR A 718 -92.03 -1.43 14.00
CA THR A 718 -93.45 -1.76 13.80
C THR A 718 -94.05 -2.44 15.03
N ARG A 719 -93.29 -3.30 15.72
CA ARG A 719 -93.72 -3.90 16.99
C ARG A 719 -93.94 -2.84 18.07
N TYR A 720 -93.02 -1.88 18.19
CA TYR A 720 -93.12 -0.79 19.16
C TYR A 720 -94.37 0.07 18.93
N ASN A 721 -94.65 0.45 17.68
CA ASN A 721 -95.79 1.31 17.35
C ASN A 721 -97.16 0.62 17.52
N ASN A 722 -97.22 -0.70 17.39
CA ASN A 722 -98.49 -1.46 17.39
C ASN A 722 -98.83 -2.14 18.72
N GLN A 723 -97.88 -2.24 19.67
CA GLN A 723 -98.05 -3.00 20.91
C GLN A 723 -98.33 -2.08 22.11
N ARG A 724 -99.48 -2.20 22.77
CA ARG A 724 -99.73 -1.53 24.06
C ARG A 724 -98.97 -2.24 25.17
N PHE A 725 -98.00 -1.57 25.78
CA PHE A 725 -97.22 -2.11 26.90
C PHE A 725 -98.01 -2.06 28.20
N SER A 726 -98.05 -3.18 28.93
CA SER A 726 -98.65 -3.28 30.26
C SER A 726 -97.66 -2.97 31.38
N ASN A 727 -96.37 -2.93 31.07
CA ASN A 727 -95.27 -2.83 32.01
C ASN A 727 -94.12 -1.99 31.41
N ALA A 728 -93.72 -0.91 32.09
CA ALA A 728 -92.62 -0.03 31.66
C ALA A 728 -91.26 -0.74 31.53
N ARG A 729 -91.10 -1.95 32.07
CA ARG A 729 -89.92 -2.80 31.84
C ARG A 729 -89.87 -3.38 30.43
N GLU A 730 -91.02 -3.71 29.83
CA GLU A 730 -91.11 -4.32 28.49
C GLU A 730 -90.82 -3.29 27.40
N GLU A 731 -91.41 -2.10 27.54
CA GLU A 731 -91.17 -0.93 26.68
C GLU A 731 -89.66 -0.60 26.62
N ARG A 732 -88.99 -0.49 27.79
CA ARG A 732 -87.55 -0.22 27.88
C ARG A 732 -86.69 -1.30 27.21
N LEU A 733 -87.10 -2.57 27.25
CA LEU A 733 -86.39 -3.66 26.58
C LEU A 733 -86.47 -3.52 25.05
N ILE A 734 -87.66 -3.23 24.50
CA ILE A 734 -87.85 -3.05 23.06
C ILE A 734 -87.15 -1.77 22.55
N VAL A 735 -87.17 -0.67 23.31
CA VAL A 735 -86.39 0.54 22.99
C VAL A 735 -84.89 0.23 22.95
N HIS A 736 -84.37 -0.52 23.94
CA HIS A 736 -82.97 -0.94 23.96
C HIS A 736 -82.61 -1.86 22.77
N GLU A 737 -83.51 -2.76 22.34
CA GLU A 737 -83.31 -3.58 21.13
C GLU A 737 -83.30 -2.74 19.84
N ILE A 738 -84.18 -1.73 19.73
CA ILE A 738 -84.20 -0.78 18.60
C ILE A 738 -82.91 0.04 18.56
N GLU A 739 -82.45 0.56 19.70
CA GLU A 739 -81.14 1.24 19.78
C GLU A 739 -80.00 0.32 19.36
N ARG A 740 -80.00 -0.93 19.84
CA ARG A 740 -78.98 -1.93 19.51
C ARG A 740 -78.94 -2.23 18.00
N ALA A 741 -80.11 -2.35 17.38
CA ALA A 741 -80.23 -2.50 15.93
C ALA A 741 -79.71 -1.26 15.15
N LYS A 742 -79.98 -0.04 15.65
CA LYS A 742 -79.44 1.21 15.07
C LYS A 742 -77.93 1.32 15.23
N ARG A 743 -77.37 0.95 16.39
CA ARG A 743 -75.91 0.87 16.64
C ARG A 743 -75.23 -0.13 15.69
N ASN A 744 -75.83 -1.31 15.50
CA ASN A 744 -75.37 -2.35 14.59
C ASN A 744 -75.34 -1.86 13.12
N LEU A 745 -76.45 -1.29 12.62
CA LEU A 745 -76.52 -0.75 11.25
C LEU A 745 -75.48 0.36 11.01
N SER A 746 -75.24 1.23 11.99
CA SER A 746 -74.22 2.28 11.93
C SER A 746 -72.79 1.73 11.84
N LYS A 747 -72.46 0.68 12.60
CA LYS A 747 -71.17 -0.04 12.46
C LYS A 747 -71.05 -0.72 11.09
N LEU A 748 -72.12 -1.35 10.60
CA LEU A 748 -72.11 -2.14 9.38
C LEU A 748 -71.78 -1.30 8.13
N ASN A 749 -72.21 -0.04 8.10
CA ASN A 749 -71.84 0.93 7.05
C ASN A 749 -70.32 1.18 6.95
N LYS A 750 -69.56 0.97 8.04
CA LYS A 750 -68.08 1.05 8.03
C LYS A 750 -67.43 -0.30 7.71
N TYR A 751 -68.03 -1.39 8.18
CA TYR A 751 -67.54 -2.77 7.98
C TYR A 751 -67.49 -3.17 6.49
N VAL A 752 -68.53 -2.88 5.70
CA VAL A 752 -68.60 -3.33 4.29
C VAL A 752 -67.48 -2.76 3.39
N PRO A 753 -67.15 -1.44 3.43
CA PRO A 753 -65.99 -0.90 2.74
C PRO A 753 -64.67 -1.57 3.13
N ILE A 754 -64.42 -1.79 4.42
CA ILE A 754 -63.17 -2.38 4.92
C ILE A 754 -63.05 -3.86 4.49
N LEU A 755 -64.16 -4.61 4.51
CA LEU A 755 -64.21 -5.99 4.02
C LEU A 755 -63.88 -6.09 2.52
N ASN A 756 -64.37 -5.16 1.71
CA ASN A 756 -64.07 -5.13 0.27
C ASN A 756 -62.61 -4.74 0.00
N GLU A 757 -62.08 -3.79 0.76
CA GLU A 757 -60.67 -3.40 0.69
C GLU A 757 -59.72 -4.54 1.12
N CYS A 758 -60.09 -5.32 2.14
CA CYS A 758 -59.35 -6.52 2.52
C CYS A 758 -59.29 -7.53 1.35
N LYS A 759 -60.41 -7.78 0.66
CA LYS A 759 -60.45 -8.69 -0.51
C LYS A 759 -59.56 -8.20 -1.66
N ARG A 760 -59.54 -6.88 -1.92
CA ARG A 760 -58.67 -6.27 -2.94
C ARG A 760 -57.19 -6.48 -2.61
N LEU A 761 -56.78 -6.12 -1.39
CA LEU A 761 -55.41 -6.26 -0.90
C LEU A 761 -54.97 -7.74 -0.84
N GLU A 762 -55.87 -8.67 -0.53
CA GLU A 762 -55.57 -10.11 -0.54
C GLU A 762 -55.29 -10.64 -1.97
N SER A 763 -56.01 -10.12 -2.97
CA SER A 763 -55.76 -10.44 -4.39
C SER A 763 -54.42 -9.88 -4.85
N GLU A 764 -54.14 -8.61 -4.57
CA GLU A 764 -52.88 -7.94 -4.93
C GLU A 764 -51.66 -8.58 -4.23
N TRP A 765 -51.82 -9.03 -2.99
CA TRP A 765 -50.77 -9.77 -2.29
C TRP A 765 -50.48 -11.14 -2.92
N LYS A 766 -51.51 -11.88 -3.34
CA LYS A 766 -51.34 -13.17 -4.06
C LYS A 766 -50.58 -12.97 -5.38
N GLU A 767 -50.91 -11.92 -6.13
CA GLU A 767 -50.22 -11.57 -7.37
C GLU A 767 -48.75 -11.16 -7.11
N ALA A 768 -48.51 -10.26 -6.16
CA ALA A 768 -47.16 -9.82 -5.78
C ALA A 768 -46.28 -10.97 -5.28
N ARG A 769 -46.86 -11.88 -4.48
CA ARG A 769 -46.18 -13.10 -4.00
C ARG A 769 -45.83 -14.06 -5.13
N SER A 770 -46.71 -14.23 -6.12
CA SER A 770 -46.44 -15.02 -7.32
C SER A 770 -45.28 -14.45 -8.13
N LYS A 771 -45.26 -13.12 -8.37
CA LYS A 771 -44.15 -12.42 -9.06
C LYS A 771 -42.81 -12.52 -8.31
N PHE A 772 -42.82 -12.49 -6.97
CA PHE A 772 -41.63 -12.77 -6.17
C PHE A 772 -41.16 -14.23 -6.32
N GLN A 773 -42.08 -15.20 -6.29
CA GLN A 773 -41.74 -16.62 -6.41
C GLN A 773 -41.15 -16.97 -7.78
N SER A 774 -41.64 -16.39 -8.89
CA SER A 774 -41.08 -16.63 -10.22
C SER A 774 -39.68 -16.02 -10.39
N GLN A 775 -39.45 -14.79 -9.92
CA GLN A 775 -38.12 -14.17 -9.94
C GLN A 775 -37.11 -14.91 -9.05
N ARG A 776 -37.54 -15.37 -7.86
CA ARG A 776 -36.72 -16.21 -6.97
C ARG A 776 -36.35 -17.55 -7.62
N LYS A 777 -37.21 -18.14 -8.46
CA LYS A 777 -36.90 -19.36 -9.23
C LYS A 777 -35.79 -19.08 -10.25
N ILE A 778 -35.93 -18.04 -11.07
CA ILE A 778 -34.92 -17.63 -12.07
C ILE A 778 -33.55 -17.36 -11.42
N LEU A 779 -33.55 -16.72 -10.25
CA LEU A 779 -32.33 -16.45 -9.47
C LEU A 779 -31.60 -17.74 -9.06
N LEU A 780 -32.34 -18.75 -8.59
CA LEU A 780 -31.78 -20.04 -8.20
C LEU A 780 -31.26 -20.82 -9.41
N GLU A 781 -32.01 -20.87 -10.51
CA GLU A 781 -31.59 -21.53 -11.76
C GLU A 781 -30.31 -20.88 -12.33
N THR A 782 -30.23 -19.55 -12.30
CA THR A 782 -29.04 -18.79 -12.73
C THR A 782 -27.83 -19.05 -11.82
N ARG A 783 -28.04 -19.09 -10.49
CA ARG A 783 -27.00 -19.42 -9.50
C ARG A 783 -26.44 -20.82 -9.72
N ASP A 784 -27.32 -21.80 -9.95
CA ASP A 784 -26.94 -23.21 -10.04
C ASP A 784 -26.25 -23.52 -11.38
N ARG A 785 -26.62 -22.80 -12.47
CA ARG A 785 -25.84 -22.79 -13.71
C ARG A 785 -24.45 -22.20 -13.49
N TRP A 786 -24.33 -21.04 -12.84
CA TRP A 786 -23.03 -20.42 -12.53
C TRP A 786 -22.12 -21.34 -11.72
N GLN A 787 -22.66 -22.04 -10.71
CA GLN A 787 -21.90 -23.02 -9.92
C GLN A 787 -21.35 -24.17 -10.77
N LYS A 788 -22.14 -24.70 -11.73
CA LYS A 788 -21.70 -25.75 -12.66
C LYS A 788 -20.59 -25.26 -13.60
N THR A 789 -20.75 -24.08 -14.22
CA THR A 789 -19.74 -23.46 -15.09
C THR A 789 -18.42 -23.23 -14.32
N HIS A 790 -18.49 -22.68 -13.10
CA HIS A 790 -17.33 -22.45 -12.24
C HIS A 790 -16.61 -23.76 -11.84
N GLN A 791 -17.37 -24.80 -11.47
CA GLN A 791 -16.80 -26.12 -11.15
C GLN A 791 -16.08 -26.76 -12.35
N ASN A 792 -16.65 -26.66 -13.55
CA ASN A 792 -16.03 -27.19 -14.76
C ASN A 792 -14.76 -26.41 -15.14
N LEU A 793 -14.79 -25.07 -15.04
CA LEU A 793 -13.61 -24.23 -15.23
C LEU A 793 -12.47 -24.61 -14.26
N LYS A 794 -12.79 -24.91 -13.00
CA LYS A 794 -11.81 -25.37 -11.99
C LYS A 794 -11.19 -26.71 -12.36
N LYS A 795 -11.97 -27.70 -12.81
CA LYS A 795 -11.46 -29.03 -13.25
C LYS A 795 -10.40 -28.90 -14.34
N ILE A 796 -10.58 -27.95 -15.27
CA ILE A 796 -9.68 -27.73 -16.40
C ILE A 796 -8.38 -27.02 -15.96
N GLN A 797 -8.47 -26.02 -15.08
CA GLN A 797 -7.33 -25.17 -14.70
C GLN A 797 -6.49 -25.70 -13.53
N GLU A 798 -7.10 -26.43 -12.58
CA GLU A 798 -6.42 -26.83 -11.35
C GLU A 798 -5.20 -27.75 -11.61
N PRO A 799 -5.25 -28.76 -12.49
CA PRO A 799 -4.09 -29.61 -12.76
C PRO A 799 -2.92 -28.87 -13.43
N VAL A 800 -3.20 -27.94 -14.37
CA VAL A 800 -2.16 -27.09 -14.97
C VAL A 800 -1.56 -26.13 -13.96
N THR A 801 -2.36 -25.63 -13.02
CA THR A 801 -1.87 -24.79 -11.92
C THR A 801 -0.91 -25.58 -11.02
N ARG A 802 -1.22 -26.84 -10.70
CA ARG A 802 -0.34 -27.74 -9.95
C ARG A 802 0.96 -28.06 -10.72
N LEU A 803 0.87 -28.40 -12.01
CA LEU A 803 2.06 -28.69 -12.83
C LEU A 803 2.98 -27.47 -12.97
N ARG A 804 2.42 -26.26 -13.15
CA ARG A 804 3.19 -25.00 -13.15
C ARG A 804 3.86 -24.71 -11.81
N TYR A 805 3.25 -25.09 -10.69
CA TYR A 805 3.87 -24.98 -9.37
C TYR A 805 5.07 -25.93 -9.22
N HIS A 806 4.92 -27.20 -9.61
CA HIS A 806 6.02 -28.16 -9.58
C HIS A 806 7.19 -27.77 -10.51
N LEU A 807 6.90 -27.22 -11.70
CA LEU A 807 7.93 -26.63 -12.56
C LEU A 807 8.69 -25.47 -11.88
N LYS A 808 8.00 -24.64 -11.09
CA LYS A 808 8.61 -23.54 -10.31
C LYS A 808 9.50 -24.07 -9.18
N GLU A 809 9.09 -25.15 -8.54
CA GLU A 809 9.82 -25.88 -7.49
C GLU A 809 11.12 -26.50 -8.02
N LEU A 810 11.07 -27.25 -9.13
CA LEU A 810 12.26 -27.80 -9.79
C LEU A 810 13.24 -26.68 -10.22
N LYS A 811 12.72 -25.55 -10.74
CA LYS A 811 13.51 -24.34 -11.02
C LYS A 811 14.05 -23.63 -9.76
N ALA A 812 13.54 -23.92 -8.56
CA ALA A 812 14.11 -23.45 -7.30
C ALA A 812 15.24 -24.38 -6.83
N GLN A 813 15.01 -25.70 -6.82
CA GLN A 813 16.01 -26.71 -6.47
C GLN A 813 17.31 -26.54 -7.29
N LYS A 814 17.20 -26.34 -8.62
CA LYS A 814 18.36 -26.06 -9.49
C LYS A 814 19.15 -24.81 -9.05
N ARG A 815 18.48 -23.75 -8.58
CA ARG A 815 19.14 -22.51 -8.15
C ARG A 815 19.83 -22.68 -6.79
N VAL A 816 19.23 -23.43 -5.86
CA VAL A 816 19.85 -23.76 -4.56
C VAL A 816 21.12 -24.60 -4.76
N LEU A 817 21.07 -25.60 -5.64
CA LEU A 817 22.23 -26.43 -5.99
C LEU A 817 23.40 -25.59 -6.57
N ILE A 818 23.10 -24.67 -7.50
CA ILE A 818 24.09 -23.74 -8.07
C ILE A 818 24.66 -22.79 -7.01
N ALA A 819 23.83 -22.27 -6.10
CA ALA A 819 24.29 -21.40 -5.03
C ALA A 819 25.27 -22.13 -4.09
N LYS A 820 24.89 -23.33 -3.62
CA LYS A 820 25.70 -24.14 -2.71
C LYS A 820 27.10 -24.44 -3.27
N TYR A 821 27.19 -24.92 -4.51
CA TYR A 821 28.49 -25.25 -5.13
C TYR A 821 29.38 -24.00 -5.30
N ASN A 822 28.79 -22.86 -5.65
CA ASN A 822 29.53 -21.60 -5.74
C ASN A 822 30.01 -21.09 -4.37
N GLU A 823 29.24 -21.33 -3.29
CA GLU A 823 29.62 -21.00 -1.91
C GLU A 823 30.79 -21.87 -1.44
N GLU A 824 30.70 -23.20 -1.60
CA GLU A 824 31.79 -24.14 -1.32
C GLU A 824 33.07 -23.77 -2.11
N ARG A 825 32.94 -23.44 -3.41
CA ARG A 825 34.05 -22.95 -4.24
C ARG A 825 34.61 -21.61 -3.77
N SER A 826 33.79 -20.70 -3.25
CA SER A 826 34.23 -19.41 -2.71
C SER A 826 35.08 -19.61 -1.45
N ILE A 827 34.60 -20.44 -0.52
CA ILE A 827 35.29 -20.78 0.75
C ILE A 827 36.66 -21.40 0.45
N TYR A 828 36.73 -22.40 -0.44
CA TYR A 828 37.98 -23.03 -0.85
C TYR A 828 38.98 -22.02 -1.46
N ASN A 829 38.52 -21.14 -2.36
CA ASN A 829 39.35 -20.08 -2.95
C ASN A 829 39.82 -19.05 -1.91
N GLN A 830 39.02 -18.75 -0.88
CA GLN A 830 39.43 -17.85 0.21
C GLN A 830 40.47 -18.51 1.12
N TRP A 831 40.32 -19.80 1.43
CA TRP A 831 41.31 -20.58 2.17
C TRP A 831 42.66 -20.61 1.44
N ILE A 832 42.70 -20.86 0.12
CA ILE A 832 43.92 -20.81 -0.70
C ILE A 832 44.60 -19.43 -0.63
N ARG A 833 43.84 -18.33 -0.75
CA ARG A 833 44.41 -16.97 -0.68
C ARG A 833 45.02 -16.67 0.68
N ASN A 834 44.38 -17.11 1.77
CA ASN A 834 44.85 -16.83 3.13
C ASN A 834 46.14 -17.60 3.48
N HIS A 835 46.38 -18.78 2.91
CA HIS A 835 47.60 -19.56 3.14
C HIS A 835 48.76 -19.17 2.21
N LYS A 836 48.53 -18.28 1.23
CA LYS A 836 49.56 -17.80 0.29
C LYS A 836 50.51 -16.73 0.84
N THR A 837 50.29 -16.26 2.08
CA THR A 837 51.05 -15.15 2.69
C THR A 837 52.05 -15.56 3.77
N GLN A 838 52.08 -16.84 4.17
CA GLN A 838 53.20 -17.39 4.93
C GLN A 838 54.31 -17.78 3.95
N GLY A 839 55.49 -17.17 4.08
CA GLY A 839 56.52 -17.17 3.05
C GLY A 839 57.23 -18.51 2.83
N LEU A 840 56.69 -19.34 1.95
CA LEU A 840 57.38 -20.49 1.34
C LEU A 840 57.66 -20.21 -0.15
N ASN A 841 58.73 -19.45 -0.41
CA ASN A 841 59.29 -19.28 -1.77
C ASN A 841 60.03 -20.52 -2.30
N SER A 842 59.85 -21.66 -1.63
CA SER A 842 60.15 -23.00 -2.11
C SER A 842 59.03 -23.92 -1.64
N PHE A 843 58.12 -24.31 -2.55
CA PHE A 843 57.27 -25.46 -2.27
C PHE A 843 58.17 -26.71 -2.15
N PRO A 844 57.99 -27.57 -1.13
CA PRO A 844 58.84 -28.74 -0.97
C PRO A 844 58.78 -29.66 -2.18
N GLN A 845 59.95 -30.09 -2.64
CA GLN A 845 60.11 -31.05 -3.72
C GLN A 845 59.46 -32.39 -3.32
N ALA A 846 58.37 -32.75 -4.01
CA ALA A 846 57.70 -34.06 -4.04
C ALA A 846 57.74 -34.91 -2.75
N MET A 847 56.82 -34.65 -1.80
CA MET A 847 56.34 -35.71 -0.91
C MET A 847 55.25 -36.51 -1.65
N LEU A 848 55.57 -37.77 -1.96
CA LEU A 848 54.79 -38.69 -2.78
C LEU A 848 53.34 -38.89 -2.29
N HIS A 849 52.35 -38.33 -3.00
CA HIS A 849 50.94 -38.71 -2.91
C HIS A 849 50.25 -38.61 -4.29
N GLU A 850 49.35 -39.55 -4.57
CA GLU A 850 48.95 -39.93 -5.95
C GLU A 850 47.68 -39.21 -6.48
N ASN A 851 47.23 -38.13 -5.84
CA ASN A 851 45.95 -37.49 -6.15
C ASN A 851 46.07 -36.36 -7.19
N GLN A 852 45.27 -36.42 -8.26
CA GLN A 852 45.26 -35.38 -9.31
C GLN A 852 44.65 -34.04 -8.86
N ASP A 853 43.81 -34.03 -7.82
CA ASP A 853 43.04 -32.86 -7.38
C ASP A 853 43.92 -31.67 -6.94
N ASP A 854 45.10 -31.94 -6.38
CA ASP A 854 46.03 -30.91 -5.90
C ASP A 854 46.62 -30.05 -7.03
N PHE A 855 46.58 -30.53 -8.28
CA PHE A 855 47.05 -29.80 -9.46
C PHE A 855 45.95 -28.96 -10.16
N GLU A 856 44.67 -29.08 -9.79
CA GLU A 856 43.57 -28.37 -10.47
C GLU A 856 43.76 -26.84 -10.54
N PRO A 857 44.28 -26.13 -9.50
CA PRO A 857 44.53 -24.69 -9.58
C PRO A 857 45.51 -24.29 -10.70
N PHE A 858 46.53 -25.11 -10.97
CA PHE A 858 47.49 -24.86 -12.03
C PHE A 858 46.89 -25.19 -13.41
N LEU A 859 46.09 -26.24 -13.50
CA LEU A 859 45.36 -26.60 -14.72
C LEU A 859 44.30 -25.56 -15.10
N GLU A 860 43.61 -24.92 -14.14
CA GLU A 860 42.69 -23.81 -14.43
C GLU A 860 43.47 -22.58 -14.93
N LYS A 861 44.64 -22.25 -14.35
CA LYS A 861 45.48 -21.13 -14.85
C LYS A 861 46.08 -21.39 -16.23
N LYS A 862 46.58 -22.61 -16.50
CA LYS A 862 47.04 -23.07 -17.83
C LYS A 862 45.95 -22.87 -18.89
N ARG A 863 44.71 -23.30 -18.61
CA ARG A 863 43.54 -23.09 -19.48
C ARG A 863 43.16 -21.61 -19.68
N VAL A 864 43.37 -20.74 -18.68
CA VAL A 864 43.16 -19.29 -18.82
C VAL A 864 44.23 -18.66 -19.72
N CYS A 865 45.52 -18.99 -19.52
CA CYS A 865 46.60 -18.52 -20.39
C CYS A 865 46.39 -18.93 -21.86
N GLN A 866 46.02 -20.19 -22.13
CA GLN A 866 45.73 -20.67 -23.48
C GLN A 866 44.56 -19.92 -24.15
N ARG A 867 43.51 -19.59 -23.38
CA ARG A 867 42.38 -18.74 -23.87
C ARG A 867 42.81 -17.30 -24.17
N LEU A 868 43.65 -16.70 -23.31
CA LEU A 868 44.20 -15.36 -23.54
C LEU A 868 45.11 -15.32 -24.76
N ILE A 869 45.94 -16.34 -24.99
CA ILE A 869 46.79 -16.48 -26.18
C ILE A 869 45.94 -16.59 -27.45
N SER A 870 44.88 -17.42 -27.44
CA SER A 870 43.93 -17.51 -28.56
C SER A 870 43.26 -16.16 -28.85
N TYR A 871 42.82 -15.44 -27.81
CA TYR A 871 42.21 -14.11 -27.95
C TYR A 871 43.18 -13.05 -28.50
N LEU A 872 44.42 -13.00 -27.99
CA LEU A 872 45.46 -12.08 -28.45
C LEU A 872 45.90 -12.37 -29.89
N ASN A 873 46.03 -13.65 -30.27
CA ASN A 873 46.31 -14.05 -31.65
C ASN A 873 45.16 -13.66 -32.60
N HIS A 874 43.90 -13.66 -32.15
CA HIS A 874 42.78 -13.16 -32.95
C HIS A 874 42.78 -11.63 -33.08
N LEU A 875 43.36 -10.89 -32.13
CA LEU A 875 43.56 -9.44 -32.25
C LEU A 875 44.68 -9.11 -33.25
N SER A 876 45.82 -9.80 -33.20
CA SER A 876 46.92 -9.57 -34.16
C SER A 876 46.57 -10.04 -35.58
N ALA A 877 45.97 -11.22 -35.75
CA ALA A 877 45.53 -11.69 -37.08
C ALA A 877 44.49 -10.75 -37.76
N SER A 878 43.91 -9.80 -37.02
CA SER A 878 43.00 -8.79 -37.57
C SER A 878 43.67 -7.59 -38.25
N SER A 879 45.00 -7.42 -38.17
CA SER A 879 45.74 -6.42 -38.96
C SER A 879 46.14 -6.92 -40.35
N ASP A 880 46.56 -8.18 -40.45
CA ASP A 880 47.37 -8.63 -41.59
C ASP A 880 46.52 -9.09 -42.79
N VAL A 881 45.29 -9.54 -42.53
CA VAL A 881 44.35 -10.04 -43.55
C VAL A 881 43.89 -8.95 -44.53
N ASP A 882 43.97 -7.67 -44.15
CA ASP A 882 43.67 -6.54 -45.05
C ASP A 882 44.85 -6.20 -45.98
N ALA A 883 46.08 -6.62 -45.67
CA ALA A 883 47.27 -6.31 -46.49
C ALA A 883 47.40 -7.19 -47.76
N GLN A 884 46.79 -8.38 -47.79
CA GLN A 884 46.97 -9.35 -48.88
C GLN A 884 45.89 -9.31 -49.98
N LYS A 885 44.91 -8.39 -49.91
CA LYS A 885 43.76 -8.34 -50.84
C LYS A 885 43.87 -7.31 -51.98
N GLU A 886 45.05 -6.73 -52.21
CA GLU A 886 45.27 -5.76 -53.30
C GLU A 886 45.82 -6.35 -54.61
N SER A 887 46.32 -7.59 -54.64
CA SER A 887 47.04 -8.14 -55.80
C SER A 887 46.20 -8.86 -56.87
N GLN A 888 44.91 -9.10 -56.65
CA GLN A 888 44.04 -9.77 -57.62
C GLN A 888 42.67 -9.10 -57.77
N ARG A 889 42.56 -8.24 -58.78
CA ARG A 889 41.29 -7.79 -59.38
C ARG A 889 41.55 -7.38 -60.83
N ASP A 890 41.18 -8.22 -61.78
CA ASP A 890 40.98 -7.80 -63.17
C ASP A 890 40.04 -8.74 -63.93
N LEU A 891 39.43 -8.19 -64.98
CA LEU A 891 38.52 -8.84 -65.94
C LEU A 891 37.13 -9.29 -65.40
N PRO A 892 36.08 -9.36 -66.26
CA PRO A 892 34.72 -9.01 -65.82
C PRO A 892 33.61 -10.06 -66.10
N LYS A 893 32.48 -9.84 -65.40
CA LYS A 893 31.08 -9.91 -65.86
C LYS A 893 30.86 -10.25 -67.35
N ASP A 894 29.91 -11.10 -67.75
CA ASP A 894 28.71 -11.66 -67.08
C ASP A 894 28.44 -13.11 -67.55
N LEU A 895 27.78 -13.95 -66.72
CA LEU A 895 26.83 -15.02 -67.13
C LEU A 895 26.31 -15.86 -65.94
N LEU A 896 25.21 -16.59 -66.18
CA LEU A 896 24.53 -17.59 -65.34
C LEU A 896 23.93 -17.11 -64.00
N ASP A 897 22.65 -16.75 -64.06
CA ASP A 897 21.67 -17.49 -63.24
C ASP A 897 21.60 -18.94 -63.80
N GLU A 898 21.94 -19.95 -63.01
CA GLU A 898 21.30 -21.28 -62.94
C GLU A 898 22.07 -22.24 -62.01
N VAL A 899 21.44 -23.37 -61.65
CA VAL A 899 21.93 -24.44 -60.76
C VAL A 899 22.01 -24.09 -59.27
N THR A 900 21.00 -24.60 -58.57
CA THR A 900 20.83 -24.70 -57.12
C THR A 900 21.87 -25.61 -56.43
N GLU A 901 21.82 -25.63 -55.09
CA GLU A 901 22.22 -26.75 -54.21
C GLU A 901 23.72 -27.14 -54.14
N ALA A 902 24.43 -26.60 -53.12
CA ALA A 902 25.17 -27.39 -52.12
C ALA A 902 25.90 -26.56 -51.03
N ALA A 903 25.21 -25.69 -50.25
CA ALA A 903 25.85 -24.94 -49.14
C ALA A 903 24.93 -24.52 -47.98
N ALA A 904 23.81 -25.21 -47.74
CA ALA A 904 22.78 -24.78 -46.79
C ALA A 904 22.98 -25.29 -45.34
N GLN A 905 24.18 -25.17 -44.75
CA GLN A 905 24.39 -25.55 -43.34
C GLN A 905 25.54 -24.79 -42.64
N VAL A 906 25.31 -24.45 -41.35
CA VAL A 906 26.28 -23.92 -40.36
C VAL A 906 26.71 -22.44 -40.55
N CYS A 907 27.10 -21.79 -39.45
CA CYS A 907 27.66 -20.42 -39.36
C CYS A 907 26.76 -19.24 -39.80
N ALA A 908 25.69 -19.00 -39.03
CA ALA A 908 25.02 -17.69 -39.00
C ALA A 908 24.71 -17.25 -37.54
N ASN A 909 25.67 -16.61 -36.88
CA ASN A 909 25.44 -15.81 -35.66
C ASN A 909 26.61 -14.86 -35.37
N ASN A 910 26.34 -13.81 -34.57
CA ASN A 910 27.27 -12.78 -34.08
C ASN A 910 27.90 -11.83 -35.11
N LEU A 911 27.33 -10.62 -35.22
CA LEU A 911 28.10 -9.38 -35.38
C LEU A 911 27.27 -8.17 -34.92
N ARG A 912 27.90 -7.22 -34.21
CA ARG A 912 27.28 -5.99 -33.67
C ARG A 912 28.24 -4.81 -33.89
N PRO A 913 27.82 -3.70 -34.56
CA PRO A 913 28.71 -2.55 -34.76
C PRO A 913 28.96 -1.71 -33.49
N GLN A 914 30.12 -1.05 -33.46
CA GLN A 914 30.56 -0.08 -32.45
C GLN A 914 30.28 1.37 -32.88
N LEU A 915 30.56 2.35 -32.00
CA LEU A 915 31.06 3.73 -32.19
C LEU A 915 30.93 4.48 -30.85
N SER A 916 31.71 5.49 -30.46
CA SER A 916 33.17 5.73 -30.49
C SER A 916 33.45 6.99 -29.65
N LEU A 917 34.61 7.11 -29.00
CA LEU A 917 35.06 8.31 -28.28
C LEU A 917 36.57 8.48 -28.49
N ASP A 918 37.01 9.72 -28.68
CA ASP A 918 38.42 10.10 -28.85
C ASP A 918 38.92 10.93 -27.64
N SER A 919 40.23 10.92 -27.43
CA SER A 919 41.02 11.53 -26.34
C SER A 919 41.41 13.00 -26.68
N GLU A 920 42.18 13.81 -25.92
CA GLU A 920 43.39 13.59 -25.08
C GLU A 920 43.56 14.63 -23.94
N ASP A 921 44.10 14.19 -22.79
CA ASP A 921 45.23 14.69 -21.96
C ASP A 921 45.63 16.20 -21.90
N SER A 922 46.27 16.76 -20.84
CA SER A 922 46.54 16.39 -19.43
C SER A 922 47.27 17.57 -18.69
N ALA A 923 47.36 17.58 -17.34
CA ALA A 923 48.24 18.42 -16.46
C ALA A 923 48.04 19.97 -16.45
N ASP A 924 48.30 20.78 -15.39
CA ASP A 924 48.69 20.59 -13.97
C ASP A 924 48.22 21.80 -13.08
N ASP A 925 48.17 21.60 -11.74
CA ASP A 925 48.21 22.52 -10.56
C ASP A 925 47.66 23.98 -10.50
N PHE A 926 46.78 24.22 -9.49
CA PHE A 926 46.63 25.33 -8.48
C PHE A 926 46.95 26.84 -8.78
N PRO A 927 46.44 27.84 -7.99
CA PRO A 927 45.27 27.93 -7.07
C PRO A 927 44.41 29.23 -7.17
N THR A 928 43.33 29.32 -6.38
CA THR A 928 42.63 30.52 -5.83
C THR A 928 42.32 31.81 -6.64
N SER A 929 41.02 32.16 -6.59
CA SER A 929 40.44 33.50 -6.33
C SER A 929 40.22 34.56 -7.44
N PHE A 930 38.93 34.95 -7.54
CA PHE A 930 38.35 36.30 -7.79
C PHE A 930 38.75 37.19 -9.00
N ALA A 931 37.67 37.71 -9.62
CA ALA A 931 37.51 39.05 -10.23
C ALA A 931 38.02 39.36 -11.66
N GLN A 932 37.13 40.05 -12.39
CA GLN A 932 37.41 41.07 -13.43
C GLN A 932 38.11 40.61 -14.74
N LEU A 933 37.98 41.28 -15.88
CA LEU A 933 36.91 42.07 -16.54
C LEU A 933 37.46 42.39 -17.95
N ASN A 934 36.62 42.39 -19.01
CA ASN A 934 36.88 42.97 -20.35
C ASN A 934 38.17 42.53 -21.10
N LEU A 935 38.11 42.09 -22.35
CA LEU A 935 37.72 42.95 -23.48
C LEU A 935 37.21 42.16 -24.71
N ARG A 936 36.67 42.91 -25.69
CA ARG A 936 36.20 42.43 -26.99
C ARG A 936 37.33 42.32 -28.02
N ILE A 937 37.10 41.48 -29.04
CA ILE A 937 37.28 41.69 -30.49
C ILE A 937 36.54 40.49 -31.13
N GLN A 938 35.40 40.64 -31.83
CA GLN A 938 35.21 41.07 -33.24
C GLN A 938 36.09 40.27 -34.23
N GLU A 939 35.62 39.74 -35.36
CA GLU A 939 34.26 39.60 -35.93
C GLU A 939 34.35 38.62 -37.11
N ASN A 940 33.26 37.89 -37.43
CA ASN A 940 32.67 37.74 -38.79
C ASN A 940 31.89 36.42 -39.04
N ASN A 941 30.68 36.60 -39.55
CA ASN A 941 30.02 35.86 -40.63
C ASN A 941 29.85 34.32 -40.56
N HIS A 942 28.59 33.93 -40.32
CA HIS A 942 27.99 32.77 -41.01
C HIS A 942 28.06 32.96 -42.54
N PRO A 943 28.00 31.87 -43.31
CA PRO A 943 26.73 31.55 -43.95
C PRO A 943 26.24 30.11 -43.64
N ALA A 944 24.99 29.83 -44.03
CA ALA A 944 24.34 28.53 -43.91
C ALA A 944 24.06 27.91 -45.30
N VAL A 945 23.39 26.74 -45.32
CA VAL A 945 22.88 26.03 -46.53
C VAL A 945 24.01 25.29 -47.31
N ASN A 946 23.94 24.00 -47.64
CA ASN A 946 22.79 23.18 -48.09
C ASN A 946 22.92 21.65 -47.78
N LYS A 947 21.91 20.85 -48.16
CA LYS A 947 21.86 19.38 -48.03
C LYS A 947 22.50 18.65 -49.23
N LYS A 948 23.27 17.56 -49.00
CA LYS A 948 23.02 16.17 -49.51
C LYS A 948 24.24 15.22 -49.50
N ARG A 949 23.89 13.92 -49.57
CA ARG A 949 24.63 12.73 -50.04
C ARG A 949 25.62 12.03 -49.10
N VAL A 950 25.49 10.70 -49.11
CA VAL A 950 26.35 9.68 -48.49
C VAL A 950 27.51 9.36 -49.42
N ASN A 951 28.69 9.12 -48.85
CA ASN A 951 29.66 8.16 -49.38
C ASN A 951 30.59 7.71 -48.24
N GLY A 952 30.67 6.41 -47.99
CA GLY A 952 31.54 5.85 -46.94
C GLY A 952 32.96 5.59 -47.47
N LYS A 953 33.97 5.86 -46.64
CA LYS A 953 35.33 5.31 -46.79
C LYS A 953 35.62 4.40 -45.61
N LYS A 954 36.31 3.28 -45.85
CA LYS A 954 36.81 2.38 -44.79
C LYS A 954 38.17 2.88 -44.33
N ASN A 955 38.44 2.83 -43.03
CA ASN A 955 39.75 3.16 -42.46
C ASN A 955 40.46 1.86 -42.01
N VAL A 956 41.74 1.74 -42.36
CA VAL A 956 42.66 0.71 -41.82
C VAL A 956 43.03 1.07 -40.38
N ARG A 957 43.14 0.08 -39.50
CA ARG A 957 43.55 0.28 -38.10
C ARG A 957 45.06 0.53 -38.00
N LYS A 958 45.48 1.49 -37.18
CA LYS A 958 46.90 1.80 -36.90
C LYS A 958 47.31 1.20 -35.56
N GLN A 959 48.60 0.93 -35.35
CA GLN A 959 49.13 0.35 -34.10
C GLN A 959 48.72 1.14 -32.85
N THR A 960 48.68 2.48 -32.92
CA THR A 960 48.26 3.38 -31.83
C THR A 960 46.76 3.40 -31.53
N THR A 961 45.92 2.64 -32.25
CA THR A 961 44.48 2.60 -32.00
C THR A 961 44.19 1.93 -30.64
N PRO A 962 43.38 2.51 -29.74
CA PRO A 962 43.08 1.89 -28.45
C PRO A 962 42.19 0.64 -28.57
N ILE A 963 42.39 -0.32 -27.68
CA ILE A 963 41.59 -1.56 -27.58
C ILE A 963 40.62 -1.46 -26.40
N THR A 964 39.40 -1.97 -26.60
CA THR A 964 38.43 -2.19 -25.54
C THR A 964 38.08 -3.68 -25.47
N HIS A 965 38.38 -4.31 -24.33
CA HIS A 965 38.11 -5.73 -24.08
C HIS A 965 36.74 -5.94 -23.41
N ASP A 966 36.25 -7.19 -23.44
CA ASP A 966 35.07 -7.58 -22.66
C ASP A 966 35.44 -7.86 -21.18
N ILE A 967 34.48 -7.75 -20.27
CA ILE A 967 34.69 -7.81 -18.81
C ILE A 967 35.28 -9.14 -18.34
N ASP A 968 34.96 -10.25 -19.02
CA ASP A 968 35.54 -11.56 -18.70
C ASP A 968 37.01 -11.68 -19.16
N HIS A 969 37.43 -10.96 -20.20
CA HIS A 969 38.85 -10.89 -20.58
C HIS A 969 39.65 -10.08 -19.57
N TYR A 970 39.11 -8.96 -19.07
CA TYR A 970 39.72 -8.22 -17.94
C TYR A 970 39.89 -9.10 -16.69
N ARG A 971 38.91 -9.97 -16.40
CA ARG A 971 39.02 -10.96 -15.31
C ARG A 971 40.12 -11.97 -15.58
N PHE A 972 40.18 -12.57 -16.77
CA PHE A 972 41.23 -13.52 -17.15
C PHE A 972 42.64 -12.91 -17.08
N PHE A 973 42.83 -11.67 -17.54
CA PHE A 973 44.09 -10.94 -17.42
C PHE A 973 44.50 -10.71 -15.96
N ASN A 974 43.56 -10.26 -15.12
CA ASN A 974 43.77 -10.12 -13.67
C ASN A 974 44.04 -11.48 -12.99
N ASP A 975 43.43 -12.56 -13.45
CA ASP A 975 43.64 -13.92 -12.94
C ASP A 975 45.06 -14.47 -13.23
N VAL A 976 45.72 -14.03 -14.31
CA VAL A 976 47.13 -14.33 -14.60
C VAL A 976 48.08 -13.20 -14.18
N ASN A 977 47.54 -12.16 -13.54
CA ASN A 977 48.24 -10.97 -13.05
C ASN A 977 49.04 -10.19 -14.12
N ILE A 978 48.52 -10.16 -15.36
CA ILE A 978 49.05 -9.36 -16.48
C ILE A 978 48.07 -8.23 -16.77
N LEU A 979 48.59 -7.03 -17.10
CA LEU A 979 47.76 -5.93 -17.58
C LEU A 979 47.36 -6.15 -19.04
N PRO A 980 46.09 -5.92 -19.42
CA PRO A 980 45.63 -6.03 -20.81
C PRO A 980 46.29 -4.98 -21.72
N PRO A 981 46.49 -5.28 -23.01
CA PRO A 981 47.12 -4.36 -23.97
C PRO A 981 46.21 -3.16 -24.25
N LYS A 982 46.74 -1.93 -24.18
CA LYS A 982 45.93 -0.72 -24.35
C LYS A 982 45.73 -0.33 -25.81
N THR A 983 46.69 -0.67 -26.66
CA THR A 983 46.72 -0.40 -28.11
C THR A 983 47.07 -1.66 -28.89
N TYR A 984 46.89 -1.65 -30.22
CA TYR A 984 47.29 -2.78 -31.07
C TYR A 984 48.81 -2.98 -31.14
N GLY A 985 49.63 -1.99 -30.79
CA GLY A 985 51.08 -2.15 -30.62
C GLY A 985 51.45 -3.01 -29.40
N ASP A 986 50.69 -2.89 -28.30
CA ASP A 986 50.99 -3.58 -27.03
C ASP A 986 50.62 -5.07 -27.05
N VAL A 987 49.87 -5.52 -28.07
CA VAL A 987 49.31 -6.89 -28.16
C VAL A 987 50.39 -7.95 -28.22
N GLU A 988 51.46 -7.71 -28.96
CA GLU A 988 52.52 -8.72 -29.19
C GLU A 988 53.44 -8.88 -27.95
N GLU A 989 53.81 -7.77 -27.31
CA GLU A 989 54.56 -7.79 -26.04
C GLU A 989 53.72 -8.44 -24.92
N THR A 990 52.40 -8.18 -24.89
CA THR A 990 51.50 -8.80 -23.91
C THR A 990 51.27 -10.28 -24.19
N LEU A 991 51.19 -10.69 -25.47
CA LEU A 991 51.14 -12.09 -25.88
C LEU A 991 52.39 -12.86 -25.43
N GLU A 992 53.59 -12.28 -25.56
CA GLU A 992 54.83 -12.92 -25.10
C GLU A 992 54.87 -13.05 -23.56
N LYS A 993 54.37 -12.06 -22.81
CA LYS A 993 54.21 -12.14 -21.35
C LYS A 993 53.25 -13.27 -20.95
N VAL A 994 52.11 -13.43 -21.62
CA VAL A 994 51.16 -14.54 -21.35
C VAL A 994 51.76 -15.89 -21.73
N LYS A 995 52.55 -15.98 -22.81
CA LYS A 995 53.28 -17.20 -23.19
C LYS A 995 54.28 -17.63 -22.13
N LYS A 996 55.10 -16.72 -21.58
CA LYS A 996 56.07 -17.05 -20.51
C LYS A 996 55.39 -17.48 -19.19
N ILE A 997 54.20 -16.96 -18.89
CA ILE A 997 53.40 -17.46 -17.76
C ILE A 997 52.75 -18.82 -18.08
N LEU A 998 52.36 -19.09 -19.33
CA LEU A 998 51.93 -20.43 -19.73
C LEU A 998 53.06 -21.44 -19.56
N GLU A 999 54.24 -21.15 -20.12
CA GLU A 999 55.45 -21.97 -20.06
C GLU A 999 55.81 -22.35 -18.61
N PHE A 1000 55.81 -21.39 -17.68
CA PHE A 1000 55.95 -21.64 -16.25
C PHE A 1000 54.87 -22.60 -15.68
N TYR A 1001 53.59 -22.43 -16.02
CA TYR A 1001 52.55 -23.36 -15.59
C TYR A 1001 52.59 -24.71 -16.32
N GLU A 1002 53.26 -24.82 -17.46
CA GLU A 1002 53.48 -26.07 -18.17
C GLU A 1002 54.64 -26.85 -17.54
N GLU A 1003 55.74 -26.20 -17.16
CA GLU A 1003 56.78 -26.79 -16.31
C GLU A 1003 56.21 -27.32 -14.98
N GLN A 1004 55.35 -26.54 -14.31
CA GLN A 1004 54.69 -26.96 -13.05
C GLN A 1004 53.57 -28.01 -13.23
N THR A 1005 53.18 -28.37 -14.46
CA THR A 1005 52.17 -29.42 -14.73
C THR A 1005 52.69 -30.60 -15.57
N THR A 1006 53.99 -30.62 -15.89
CA THR A 1006 54.61 -31.72 -16.65
C THR A 1006 55.13 -32.78 -15.67
N ILE A 1007 54.39 -33.89 -15.56
CA ILE A 1007 54.83 -35.07 -14.80
C ILE A 1007 55.97 -35.74 -15.56
N ALA A 1008 57.11 -35.92 -14.91
CA ALA A 1008 58.27 -36.57 -15.51
C ALA A 1008 58.03 -38.08 -15.67
N GLY A 1009 57.69 -38.51 -16.89
CA GLY A 1009 57.57 -39.92 -17.28
C GLY A 1009 56.12 -40.41 -17.43
N ASN A 1010 55.57 -40.23 -18.63
CA ASN A 1010 55.10 -41.35 -19.45
C ASN A 1010 54.72 -40.82 -20.85
N ASP A 1011 55.41 -41.30 -21.87
CA ASP A 1011 55.06 -41.06 -23.27
C ASP A 1011 53.92 -41.98 -23.70
N ASP A 1012 52.69 -41.48 -23.75
CA ASP A 1012 51.55 -42.15 -24.40
C ASP A 1012 50.51 -41.10 -24.85
N GLU A 1013 50.68 -40.54 -26.05
CA GLU A 1013 49.63 -39.76 -26.72
C GLU A 1013 48.52 -40.71 -27.22
N GLN A 1014 47.30 -40.56 -26.71
CA GLN A 1014 46.10 -41.07 -27.41
C GLN A 1014 44.96 -40.04 -27.40
N ASP A 1015 44.40 -39.81 -28.58
CA ASP A 1015 43.34 -38.83 -28.85
C ASP A 1015 42.06 -39.09 -28.06
N LEU A 1016 41.60 -38.07 -27.32
CA LEU A 1016 40.20 -37.90 -26.97
C LEU A 1016 39.72 -36.50 -27.34
N CYS A 1017 39.36 -36.34 -28.61
CA CYS A 1017 38.67 -35.15 -29.12
C CYS A 1017 37.34 -34.90 -28.39
N LEU A 1018 37.36 -34.04 -27.38
CA LEU A 1018 36.15 -33.49 -26.75
C LEU A 1018 35.85 -32.11 -27.32
N SER A 1019 34.68 -31.97 -27.92
CA SER A 1019 34.23 -30.77 -28.63
C SER A 1019 34.02 -29.57 -27.68
N PRO A 1020 34.09 -28.33 -28.18
CA PRO A 1020 33.98 -27.13 -27.34
C PRO A 1020 32.58 -27.01 -26.73
N ILE A 1021 32.45 -27.39 -25.46
CA ILE A 1021 31.24 -27.17 -24.66
C ILE A 1021 31.04 -25.66 -24.49
N PRO A 1022 29.87 -25.10 -24.87
CA PRO A 1022 29.62 -23.66 -24.75
C PRO A 1022 29.59 -23.21 -23.29
N SER A 1023 30.07 -22.00 -23.03
CA SER A 1023 30.20 -21.44 -21.68
C SER A 1023 28.86 -21.34 -20.95
N VAL A 1024 28.73 -22.06 -19.83
CA VAL A 1024 27.50 -22.16 -19.01
C VAL A 1024 27.10 -20.85 -18.30
N ILE A 1025 27.79 -19.75 -18.58
CA ILE A 1025 27.56 -18.40 -18.00
C ILE A 1025 26.53 -17.59 -18.83
N SER A 1026 26.26 -17.95 -20.10
CA SER A 1026 25.47 -17.12 -21.03
C SER A 1026 23.96 -17.41 -21.11
N VAL A 1027 23.37 -18.22 -20.22
CA VAL A 1027 21.91 -18.52 -20.22
C VAL A 1027 21.24 -18.22 -18.89
N ALA A 1028 21.21 -16.93 -18.53
CA ALA A 1028 20.46 -16.39 -17.39
C ALA A 1028 19.81 -15.03 -17.70
N GLY A 1029 19.32 -14.83 -18.93
CA GLY A 1029 18.91 -13.49 -19.40
C GLY A 1029 17.95 -13.43 -20.60
N SER A 1030 17.05 -14.40 -20.79
CA SER A 1030 16.13 -14.39 -21.94
C SER A 1030 14.80 -15.13 -21.70
N ASP A 1031 14.01 -14.73 -20.68
CA ASP A 1031 12.59 -15.12 -20.61
C ASP A 1031 11.77 -14.33 -21.65
N MET A 1032 11.76 -14.81 -22.90
CA MET A 1032 10.75 -14.41 -23.88
C MET A 1032 9.45 -15.17 -23.58
N PHE A 1033 8.44 -14.51 -23.03
CA PHE A 1033 7.01 -14.72 -23.32
C PHE A 1033 6.12 -13.76 -22.52
N ASP A 1034 5.90 -12.55 -23.05
CA ASP A 1034 4.69 -11.77 -22.75
C ASP A 1034 4.40 -10.83 -23.93
N SER A 1035 3.48 -11.23 -24.80
CA SER A 1035 3.04 -10.46 -25.97
C SER A 1035 1.53 -10.58 -26.10
N PRO A 1036 0.75 -9.48 -25.98
CA PRO A 1036 -0.70 -9.53 -26.05
C PRO A 1036 -1.20 -9.76 -27.47
N LEU A 1037 -2.40 -10.33 -27.57
CA LEU A 1037 -3.07 -10.75 -28.80
C LEU A 1037 -3.25 -9.60 -29.80
N LEU A 1038 -2.87 -9.84 -31.07
CA LEU A 1038 -3.26 -9.02 -32.22
C LEU A 1038 -4.56 -9.57 -32.84
N SER A 1039 -5.48 -8.68 -33.20
CA SER A 1039 -6.78 -9.00 -33.79
C SER A 1039 -6.83 -8.71 -35.30
N PRO A 1040 -7.33 -9.63 -36.16
CA PRO A 1040 -7.51 -9.37 -37.59
C PRO A 1040 -8.94 -8.95 -37.97
N HIS A 1041 -9.06 -7.72 -38.48
CA HIS A 1041 -10.07 -7.26 -39.45
C HIS A 1041 -9.31 -6.45 -40.52
N SER A 1042 -9.67 -6.36 -41.80
CA SER A 1042 -10.81 -6.91 -42.59
C SER A 1042 -10.23 -7.54 -43.88
N VAL A 1043 -10.78 -7.67 -45.10
CA VAL A 1043 -11.93 -7.20 -45.92
C VAL A 1043 -12.11 -8.23 -47.06
N SER A 1044 -13.19 -8.36 -47.86
CA SER A 1044 -14.60 -7.93 -47.79
C SER A 1044 -15.36 -8.51 -49.00
N SER A 1045 -16.64 -8.87 -48.88
CA SER A 1045 -17.53 -9.08 -50.04
C SER A 1045 -19.02 -8.84 -49.71
N THR A 1046 -19.80 -8.56 -50.75
CA THR A 1046 -21.11 -7.88 -50.69
C THR A 1046 -22.33 -8.79 -50.78
N SER A 1047 -23.31 -8.51 -49.91
CA SER A 1047 -24.73 -8.28 -50.23
C SER A 1047 -25.74 -9.42 -50.45
N LEU A 1048 -26.99 -9.07 -50.08
CA LEU A 1048 -28.31 -9.47 -50.62
C LEU A 1048 -29.08 -10.70 -50.09
N PHE A 1049 -30.38 -10.44 -50.02
CA PHE A 1049 -31.59 -11.27 -49.95
C PHE A 1049 -32.03 -12.07 -48.70
N HIS A 1050 -33.36 -12.04 -48.63
CA HIS A 1050 -34.34 -12.44 -47.61
C HIS A 1050 -34.63 -13.97 -47.65
N PRO A 1051 -35.60 -14.51 -46.88
CA PRO A 1051 -35.63 -15.93 -46.50
C PRO A 1051 -36.54 -16.78 -47.41
N GLU A 1052 -36.58 -18.10 -47.14
CA GLU A 1052 -37.87 -18.72 -46.77
C GLU A 1052 -37.69 -20.05 -46.00
N SER A 1053 -38.81 -20.60 -45.53
CA SER A 1053 -38.97 -21.86 -44.81
C SER A 1053 -39.03 -23.09 -45.72
N VAL A 1054 -38.90 -24.30 -45.17
CA VAL A 1054 -39.95 -25.35 -45.20
C VAL A 1054 -39.56 -26.58 -44.35
N GLU A 1055 -40.58 -27.36 -44.02
CA GLU A 1055 -40.73 -28.56 -43.16
C GLU A 1055 -39.76 -29.73 -43.47
N GLY A 1056 -39.63 -30.69 -42.54
CA GLY A 1056 -38.74 -31.87 -42.73
C GLY A 1056 -38.59 -32.88 -41.59
N SER A 1057 -39.65 -33.18 -40.82
CA SER A 1057 -39.71 -34.38 -39.95
C SER A 1057 -40.22 -35.62 -40.71
N PRO A 1058 -40.17 -36.87 -40.21
CA PRO A 1058 -39.66 -37.39 -38.91
C PRO A 1058 -38.46 -38.37 -39.12
N GLU A 1059 -38.04 -39.40 -38.36
CA GLU A 1059 -38.71 -40.46 -37.57
C GLU A 1059 -37.75 -41.27 -36.64
N THR A 1060 -38.23 -41.67 -35.45
CA THR A 1060 -37.97 -42.99 -34.77
C THR A 1060 -36.53 -43.36 -34.30
N VAL A 1061 -36.25 -44.29 -33.35
CA VAL A 1061 -37.05 -44.98 -32.31
C VAL A 1061 -36.17 -45.49 -31.14
N SER A 1062 -36.65 -45.36 -29.89
CA SER A 1062 -36.17 -46.07 -28.66
C SER A 1062 -34.70 -45.84 -28.23
N ARG A 1063 -34.19 -46.29 -27.06
CA ARG A 1063 -34.74 -47.09 -25.92
C ARG A 1063 -33.95 -46.63 -24.66
N ALA A 1064 -34.57 -45.99 -23.67
CA ALA A 1064 -35.22 -46.58 -22.47
C ALA A 1064 -34.27 -46.80 -21.26
N ASN A 1065 -34.88 -46.82 -20.06
CA ASN A 1065 -34.30 -47.08 -18.72
C ASN A 1065 -33.36 -46.00 -18.12
N SER A 1066 -33.34 -45.76 -16.80
CA SER A 1066 -34.35 -46.03 -15.74
C SER A 1066 -33.99 -45.34 -14.41
N ASN A 1067 -35.03 -44.90 -13.68
CA ASN A 1067 -35.13 -44.83 -12.20
C ASN A 1067 -34.15 -43.97 -11.36
N HIS A 1068 -34.76 -43.06 -10.60
CA HIS A 1068 -34.51 -42.72 -9.19
C HIS A 1068 -33.06 -42.65 -8.64
N ARG A 1069 -32.63 -41.43 -8.31
CA ARG A 1069 -32.90 -40.90 -6.95
C ARG A 1069 -32.99 -39.38 -6.93
#